data_AF-A0A401REM0-F1
#
_entry.id   AF-A0A401REM0-F1
#
_cell.length_a   1.000
_cell.length_b   1.000
_cell.length_c   1.000
_cell.angle_alpha   90.00
_cell.angle_beta   90.00
_cell.angle_gamma   90.00
#
_symmetry.space_group_name_H-M   'P 1'
#
loop_
_entity.id
_entity.type
_entity.pdbx_description
1 polymer ?
#
loop_
_entity_poly.entity_id
_entity_poly.type
_entity_poly.pdbx_seq_one_letter_code
_entity_poly.pdbx_strand_id
1 'polypeptide(L)'
;MITYKVMIETGTDLCAGTKSYVFCTLIGEREKSHKASVNRWLHNDLKRGTVDHYEIASDWNLGSINFVELEVTSFNFQDYWFCCCVTVEIPEGNTFHFPCYKWLANHTVRLREGTAKRIYDDGPLFQCYRKNELWEKQQLYRWRELPSKMPKCIDALSVDDLPVDLRFGCEKELGFEFSAIESFSELSLKEKVNKLECSWTTVEDFNHIFCVDRSNAALYVLPPPPVPSFAVFAKHHWKEDWFFGNQFLNGFNPVLIEKCNKIPPNFPVTDDMVRTSLRNSTLKQEIENENIYIANYEILDGIPANVIEGVQQYTAAPICLLYRNEQNYMIPIAIQLKQTLGEDNPIFLPSDAELDWMLAKMWVRSCDFQHFELVSHLLKTHLIAETFSMATLRQLPSVHPIYKLLTPHVKYTIHINTVARIKLIGNNGYISQMFGVKEDDFHFLCSKAFQRLTYRSLCLPDNLKDRGVTELKGYCYMDDGLLLWRAIHEFVTGIVMYYYKEDSEIQDDSELQAWIKDLTEVGLEGIGDSEFPVAFHTREDLCKFLTMIIFTCSAQHAALNNAQYDWGAWVPNSPCSMRKPPPTTKGIVTMEHIMESLPSLHQSCLQMAILCILNQKPWEMRKLGDYNEKYFTEEKVKTIIGRFQDKLKEIAYLICDERDEKLLPRYDYLCPKNIENSITI
;
A
#
# COMPACT_ATOMS: atom_id res chain seq x y z
N MET A 1 44.66 7.10 -30.52
CA MET A 1 43.90 7.08 -29.25
C MET A 1 42.55 7.72 -29.51
N ILE A 2 41.49 6.97 -29.30
CA ILE A 2 40.11 7.40 -29.51
C ILE A 2 39.52 7.76 -28.15
N THR A 3 38.85 8.91 -28.07
CA THR A 3 38.29 9.43 -26.83
C THR A 3 36.77 9.31 -26.83
N TYR A 4 36.22 8.80 -25.75
CA TYR A 4 34.78 8.69 -25.50
C TYR A 4 34.39 9.68 -24.42
N LYS A 5 33.32 10.45 -24.62
CA LYS A 5 32.81 11.33 -23.58
C LYS A 5 31.86 10.55 -22.68
N VAL A 6 32.11 10.62 -21.38
CA VAL A 6 31.34 9.90 -20.37
C VAL A 6 30.75 10.91 -19.40
N MET A 7 29.43 10.88 -19.26
CA MET A 7 28.69 11.67 -18.28
C MET A 7 28.19 10.73 -17.18
N ILE A 8 28.44 11.07 -15.92
CA ILE A 8 28.00 10.30 -14.76
C ILE A 8 27.07 11.19 -13.93
N GLU A 9 25.83 10.73 -13.75
CA GLU A 9 24.82 11.41 -12.94
C GLU A 9 24.75 10.83 -11.53
N THR A 10 24.87 11.68 -10.52
CA THR A 10 24.75 11.31 -9.10
C THR A 10 23.38 11.72 -8.55
N GLY A 11 22.82 10.86 -7.69
CA GLY A 11 21.50 11.03 -7.08
C GLY A 11 21.28 12.36 -6.36
N THR A 12 20.02 12.77 -6.30
CA THR A 12 19.60 13.95 -5.56
C THR A 12 19.24 13.65 -4.11
N ASP A 13 19.30 12.40 -3.66
CA ASP A 13 18.94 12.02 -2.29
C ASP A 13 19.99 12.55 -1.29
N LEU A 14 19.59 12.78 -0.05
CA LEU A 14 20.55 13.13 1.00
C LEU A 14 21.59 12.01 1.14
N CYS A 15 22.86 12.39 1.26
CA CYS A 15 24.02 11.48 1.28
C CYS A 15 24.29 10.71 -0.03
N ALA A 16 23.68 11.07 -1.17
CA ALA A 16 23.91 10.39 -2.45
C ALA A 16 25.32 10.55 -3.04
N GLY A 17 26.06 11.60 -2.67
CA GLY A 17 27.41 11.87 -3.18
C GLY A 17 28.50 11.11 -2.44
N THR A 18 29.68 11.01 -3.04
CA THR A 18 30.77 10.17 -2.50
C THR A 18 32.13 10.86 -2.53
N LYS A 19 33.04 10.41 -1.66
CA LYS A 19 34.48 10.69 -1.70
C LYS A 19 35.30 9.43 -2.04
N SER A 20 34.66 8.32 -2.34
CA SER A 20 35.30 7.08 -2.76
C SER A 20 35.99 7.24 -4.10
N TYR A 21 37.04 6.44 -4.32
CA TYR A 21 37.67 6.35 -5.63
C TYR A 21 36.78 5.52 -6.55
N VAL A 22 36.45 6.09 -7.70
CA VAL A 22 35.64 5.45 -8.73
C VAL A 22 36.46 5.36 -10.00
N PHE A 23 36.49 4.18 -10.60
CA PHE A 23 37.10 3.95 -11.89
C PHE A 23 36.05 3.49 -12.89
N CYS A 24 36.13 4.01 -14.11
CA CYS A 24 35.23 3.68 -15.20
C CYS A 24 35.99 2.97 -16.32
N THR A 25 35.41 1.87 -16.82
CA THR A 25 35.90 1.14 -18.00
C THR A 25 34.75 0.91 -18.98
N LEU A 26 34.94 1.24 -20.25
CA LEU A 26 33.97 0.99 -21.32
C LEU A 26 34.27 -0.36 -21.96
N ILE A 27 33.24 -1.19 -22.12
CA ILE A 27 33.34 -2.49 -22.79
C ILE A 27 32.53 -2.41 -24.08
N GLY A 28 33.23 -2.37 -25.21
CA GLY A 28 32.62 -2.36 -26.54
C GLY A 28 32.38 -3.76 -27.10
N GLU A 29 31.89 -3.81 -28.34
CA GLU A 29 31.78 -5.03 -29.13
C GLU A 29 33.14 -5.67 -29.43
N ARG A 30 34.19 -4.86 -29.54
CA ARG A 30 35.50 -5.29 -30.05
C ARG A 30 36.54 -5.41 -28.94
N GLU A 31 36.65 -4.38 -28.10
CA GLU A 31 37.71 -4.22 -27.12
C GLU A 31 37.21 -3.51 -25.86
N LYS A 32 38.09 -3.36 -24.87
CA LYS A 32 37.86 -2.52 -23.68
C LYS A 32 38.67 -1.22 -23.77
N SER A 33 38.12 -0.16 -23.19
CA SER A 33 38.88 1.09 -22.99
C SER A 33 39.97 0.91 -21.93
N HIS A 34 40.81 1.93 -21.78
CA HIS A 34 41.64 2.06 -20.58
C HIS A 34 40.74 2.27 -19.36
N LYS A 35 41.18 1.76 -18.19
CA LYS A 35 40.55 2.05 -16.91
C LYS A 35 40.88 3.49 -16.51
N ALA A 36 39.88 4.35 -16.44
CA ALA A 36 40.04 5.76 -16.14
C ALA A 36 39.54 6.08 -14.72
N SER A 37 40.31 6.87 -13.96
CA SER A 37 39.84 7.46 -12.71
C SER A 37 38.80 8.53 -13.03
N VAL A 38 37.63 8.45 -12.40
CA VAL A 38 36.61 9.51 -12.48
C VAL A 38 36.66 10.45 -11.28
N ASN A 39 37.72 10.37 -10.46
CA ASN A 39 38.08 11.39 -9.50
C ASN A 39 39.20 12.26 -10.10
N ARG A 40 38.89 13.51 -10.49
CA ARG A 40 39.94 14.45 -10.94
C ARG A 40 40.62 15.09 -9.74
N TRP A 41 41.95 15.05 -9.72
CA TRP A 41 42.76 15.69 -8.69
C TRP A 41 42.46 17.20 -8.66
N LEU A 42 41.94 17.71 -7.54
CA LEU A 42 41.44 19.09 -7.29
C LEU A 42 39.98 19.39 -7.68
N HIS A 43 39.24 18.45 -8.25
CA HIS A 43 37.79 18.59 -8.44
C HIS A 43 37.03 17.83 -7.37
N ASN A 44 35.83 18.33 -7.11
CA ASN A 44 34.92 17.83 -6.09
C ASN A 44 33.78 17.11 -6.84
N ASP A 45 34.16 16.11 -7.63
CA ASP A 45 33.31 15.31 -8.53
C ASP A 45 32.41 14.35 -7.72
N LEU A 46 31.34 13.84 -8.34
CA LEU A 46 30.37 12.88 -7.79
C LEU A 46 29.61 13.39 -6.56
N LYS A 47 29.27 14.68 -6.56
CA LYS A 47 28.44 15.29 -5.52
C LYS A 47 26.97 14.98 -5.76
N ARG A 48 26.18 15.01 -4.69
CA ARG A 48 24.72 14.97 -4.72
C ARG A 48 24.18 15.90 -5.83
N GLY A 49 23.39 15.35 -6.74
CA GLY A 49 22.68 16.06 -7.81
C GLY A 49 23.56 16.58 -8.95
N THR A 50 24.82 16.13 -9.07
CA THR A 50 25.73 16.57 -10.14
C THR A 50 25.74 15.64 -11.34
N VAL A 51 26.08 16.21 -12.49
CA VAL A 51 26.39 15.50 -13.74
C VAL A 51 27.82 15.82 -14.12
N ASP A 52 28.72 14.87 -13.90
CA ASP A 52 30.16 15.06 -14.13
C ASP A 52 30.58 14.48 -15.47
N HIS A 53 31.50 15.18 -16.13
CA HIS A 53 31.93 14.87 -17.50
C HIS A 53 33.40 14.44 -17.52
N TYR A 54 33.65 13.34 -18.21
CA TYR A 54 34.95 12.67 -18.31
C TYR A 54 35.26 12.28 -19.75
N GLU A 55 36.55 12.11 -20.02
CA GLU A 55 37.06 11.60 -21.28
C GLU A 55 37.80 10.29 -21.02
N ILE A 56 37.33 9.20 -21.61
CA ILE A 56 37.94 7.87 -21.48
C ILE A 56 38.60 7.51 -22.80
N ALA A 57 39.89 7.19 -22.73
CA ALA A 57 40.70 6.83 -23.89
C ALA A 57 40.66 5.32 -24.18
N SER A 58 40.78 4.99 -25.46
CA SER A 58 41.00 3.64 -25.95
C SER A 58 42.05 3.65 -27.07
N ASP A 59 42.85 2.59 -27.15
CA ASP A 59 43.77 2.38 -28.26
C ASP A 59 43.04 1.97 -29.55
N TRP A 60 41.85 1.36 -29.41
CA TRP A 60 41.04 0.83 -30.50
C TRP A 60 39.63 1.42 -30.53
N ASN A 61 38.99 1.40 -31.70
CA ASN A 61 37.57 1.73 -31.81
C ASN A 61 36.76 0.59 -31.15
N LEU A 62 35.99 0.93 -30.13
CA LEU A 62 35.24 0.00 -29.30
C LEU A 62 33.97 -0.52 -30.01
N GLY A 63 33.51 0.16 -31.06
CA GLY A 63 32.21 -0.08 -31.68
C GLY A 63 31.08 0.40 -30.78
N SER A 64 29.93 -0.27 -30.88
CA SER A 64 28.82 -0.08 -29.92
C SER A 64 29.29 -0.42 -28.51
N ILE A 65 28.88 0.38 -27.53
CA ILE A 65 29.24 0.14 -26.12
C ILE A 65 28.22 -0.82 -25.52
N ASN A 66 28.69 -2.01 -25.11
CA ASN A 66 27.85 -3.06 -24.56
C ASN A 66 27.66 -2.91 -23.05
N PHE A 67 28.73 -2.56 -22.34
CA PHE A 67 28.71 -2.38 -20.90
C PHE A 67 29.59 -1.22 -20.43
N VAL A 68 29.27 -0.69 -19.26
CA VAL A 68 30.12 0.20 -18.46
C VAL A 68 30.44 -0.50 -17.15
N GLU A 69 31.71 -0.57 -16.78
CA GLU A 69 32.12 -1.05 -15.45
C GLU A 69 32.50 0.14 -14.57
N LEU A 70 31.90 0.20 -13.38
CA LEU A 70 32.24 1.15 -12.32
C LEU A 70 32.83 0.38 -11.15
N GLU A 71 34.09 0.63 -10.82
CA GLU A 71 34.76 0.07 -9.65
C GLU A 71 34.86 1.14 -8.56
N VAL A 72 34.20 0.91 -7.42
CA VAL A 72 34.14 1.85 -6.30
C VAL A 72 34.96 1.32 -5.13
N THR A 73 35.92 2.11 -4.64
CA THR A 73 36.81 1.77 -3.51
C THR A 73 36.84 2.90 -2.48
N SER A 74 36.43 2.62 -1.24
CA SER A 74 36.45 3.57 -0.13
C SER A 74 37.77 3.52 0.66
N PHE A 75 38.20 4.65 1.24
CA PHE A 75 39.54 4.78 1.84
C PHE A 75 39.58 4.41 3.34
N ASN A 76 38.53 4.69 4.12
CA ASN A 76 38.54 4.50 5.60
C ASN A 76 37.18 4.16 6.23
N PHE A 77 36.06 4.63 5.67
CA PHE A 77 34.69 4.33 6.14
C PHE A 77 33.83 3.83 4.98
N GLN A 78 32.72 3.18 5.28
CA GLN A 78 31.76 2.78 4.26
C GLN A 78 31.04 4.03 3.75
N ASP A 79 31.40 4.43 2.54
CA ASP A 79 30.91 5.63 1.87
C ASP A 79 30.14 5.17 0.63
N TYR A 80 28.82 5.25 0.70
CA TYR A 80 27.93 4.81 -0.37
C TYR A 80 27.70 5.94 -1.38
N TRP A 81 27.67 5.58 -2.66
CA TRP A 81 27.42 6.49 -3.76
C TRP A 81 26.16 6.10 -4.50
N PHE A 82 25.16 6.98 -4.60
CA PHE A 82 24.00 6.71 -5.45
C PHE A 82 24.26 7.16 -6.88
N CYS A 83 24.51 6.20 -7.77
CA CYS A 83 24.70 6.46 -9.19
C CYS A 83 23.35 6.35 -9.91
N CYS A 84 22.92 7.42 -10.58
CA CYS A 84 21.68 7.42 -11.38
C CYS A 84 21.89 6.73 -12.72
N CYS A 85 22.81 7.25 -13.54
CA CYS A 85 23.03 6.81 -14.91
C CYS A 85 24.45 7.15 -15.35
N VAL A 86 25.01 6.31 -16.22
CA VAL A 86 26.18 6.67 -17.03
C VAL A 86 25.73 6.86 -18.47
N THR A 87 26.18 7.93 -19.12
CA THR A 87 25.91 8.18 -20.53
C THR A 87 27.22 8.27 -21.30
N VAL A 88 27.31 7.57 -22.42
CA VAL A 88 28.53 7.48 -23.23
C VAL A 88 28.24 7.99 -24.64
N GLU A 89 28.91 9.07 -25.04
CA GLU A 89 28.91 9.59 -26.41
C GLU A 89 30.13 9.03 -27.14
N ILE A 90 29.89 8.25 -28.20
CA ILE A 90 30.96 7.73 -29.05
C ILE A 90 31.41 8.80 -30.06
N PRO A 91 32.66 8.72 -30.60
CA PRO A 91 33.18 9.71 -31.54
C PRO A 91 32.29 9.99 -32.76
N GLU A 92 31.52 8.99 -33.19
CA GLU A 92 30.59 9.05 -34.30
C GLU A 92 29.30 9.84 -33.97
N GLY A 93 29.13 10.29 -32.72
CA GLY A 93 28.03 11.14 -32.25
C GLY A 93 26.82 10.40 -31.70
N ASN A 94 26.84 9.05 -31.67
CA ASN A 94 25.78 8.28 -31.02
C ASN A 94 25.96 8.29 -29.49
N THR A 95 24.84 8.27 -28.78
CA THR A 95 24.80 8.30 -27.32
C THR A 95 24.14 7.04 -26.78
N PHE A 96 24.79 6.40 -25.81
CA PHE A 96 24.30 5.21 -25.12
C PHE A 96 24.05 5.54 -23.65
N HIS A 97 22.96 5.04 -23.10
CA HIS A 97 22.58 5.28 -21.71
C HIS A 97 22.66 3.98 -20.92
N PHE A 98 23.22 4.05 -19.71
CA PHE A 98 23.43 2.93 -18.80
C PHE A 98 22.77 3.27 -17.46
N PRO A 99 21.44 3.03 -17.33
CA PRO A 99 20.72 3.23 -16.07
C PRO A 99 21.34 2.38 -14.96
N CYS A 100 21.59 3.00 -13.80
CA CYS A 100 22.14 2.34 -12.62
C CYS A 100 21.11 2.33 -11.50
N TYR A 101 20.76 3.52 -10.98
CA TYR A 101 19.83 3.76 -9.88
C TYR A 101 20.09 2.87 -8.65
N LYS A 102 21.37 2.74 -8.26
CA LYS A 102 21.82 1.92 -7.13
C LYS A 102 22.83 2.63 -6.25
N TRP A 103 22.87 2.22 -4.98
CA TRP A 103 23.91 2.58 -4.03
C TRP A 103 25.13 1.67 -4.20
N LEU A 104 26.26 2.27 -4.54
CA LEU A 104 27.52 1.59 -4.81
C LEU A 104 28.51 1.84 -3.68
N ALA A 105 29.14 0.77 -3.18
CA ALA A 105 30.24 0.85 -2.22
C ALA A 105 31.12 -0.41 -2.30
N ASN A 106 32.44 -0.22 -2.37
CA ASN A 106 33.44 -1.30 -2.23
C ASN A 106 33.22 -2.53 -3.14
N HIS A 107 32.73 -2.32 -4.36
CA HIS A 107 32.57 -3.37 -5.35
C HIS A 107 32.66 -2.82 -6.78
N THR A 108 32.75 -3.73 -7.74
CA THR A 108 32.62 -3.42 -9.16
C THR A 108 31.21 -3.74 -9.63
N VAL A 109 30.53 -2.76 -10.22
CA VAL A 109 29.26 -2.99 -10.92
C VAL A 109 29.49 -2.90 -12.42
N ARG A 110 28.91 -3.84 -13.16
CA ARG A 110 28.82 -3.79 -14.62
C ARG A 110 27.41 -3.37 -14.99
N LEU A 111 27.28 -2.30 -15.75
CA LEU A 111 26.02 -1.73 -16.20
C LEU A 111 25.82 -2.09 -17.67
N ARG A 112 24.60 -2.48 -18.01
CA ARG A 112 24.17 -2.77 -19.37
C ARG A 112 23.48 -1.55 -19.98
N GLU A 113 23.57 -1.40 -21.31
CA GLU A 113 22.82 -0.39 -22.06
C GLU A 113 21.31 -0.49 -21.76
N GLY A 114 20.66 0.67 -21.67
CA GLY A 114 19.35 0.85 -21.05
C GLY A 114 18.16 0.39 -21.86
N THR A 115 18.30 0.09 -23.16
CA THR A 115 17.21 -0.44 -23.98
C THR A 115 16.69 -1.73 -23.37
N ALA A 116 15.39 -1.82 -23.13
CA ALA A 116 14.80 -3.01 -22.56
C ALA A 116 14.86 -4.20 -23.54
N LYS A 117 15.12 -5.39 -23.00
CA LYS A 117 15.35 -6.60 -23.78
C LYS A 117 14.65 -7.79 -23.15
N ARG A 118 13.93 -8.56 -23.97
CA ARG A 118 13.40 -9.89 -23.64
C ARG A 118 14.53 -10.91 -23.77
N ILE A 119 14.32 -12.12 -23.27
CA ILE A 119 15.38 -13.14 -23.24
C ILE A 119 15.91 -13.49 -24.65
N TYR A 120 15.03 -13.50 -25.66
CA TYR A 120 15.38 -13.85 -27.03
C TYR A 120 15.89 -12.67 -27.87
N ASP A 121 15.85 -11.44 -27.34
CA ASP A 121 16.51 -10.28 -27.98
C ASP A 121 18.04 -10.32 -27.77
N ASP A 122 18.52 -11.16 -26.84
CA ASP A 122 19.91 -11.23 -26.39
C ASP A 122 20.72 -12.29 -27.13
N GLY A 123 21.90 -11.89 -27.63
CA GLY A 123 22.94 -12.83 -28.06
C GLY A 123 23.64 -13.54 -26.88
N PRO A 124 24.50 -14.54 -27.14
CA PRO A 124 25.08 -15.40 -26.10
C PRO A 124 25.79 -14.67 -24.95
N LEU A 125 26.52 -13.59 -25.26
CA LEU A 125 27.21 -12.76 -24.26
C LEU A 125 26.21 -12.15 -23.24
N PHE A 126 25.14 -11.54 -23.75
CA PHE A 126 24.13 -10.90 -22.92
C PHE A 126 23.27 -11.91 -22.18
N GLN A 127 22.98 -13.08 -22.76
CA GLN A 127 22.32 -14.17 -22.06
C GLN A 127 23.16 -14.69 -20.87
N CYS A 128 24.48 -14.78 -21.02
CA CYS A 128 25.37 -15.16 -19.92
C CYS A 128 25.35 -14.11 -18.80
N TYR A 129 25.44 -12.82 -19.16
CA TYR A 129 25.34 -11.72 -18.20
C TYR A 129 24.01 -11.74 -17.44
N ARG A 130 22.90 -11.91 -18.16
CA ARG A 130 21.53 -11.99 -17.64
C ARG A 130 21.35 -13.13 -16.63
N LYS A 131 21.88 -14.32 -16.96
CA LYS A 131 21.88 -15.48 -16.05
C LYS A 131 22.68 -15.23 -14.78
N ASN A 132 23.85 -14.59 -14.88
CA ASN A 132 24.65 -14.24 -13.71
C ASN A 132 23.93 -13.21 -12.81
N GLU A 133 23.33 -12.18 -13.41
CA GLU A 133 22.53 -11.19 -12.67
C GLU A 133 21.39 -11.85 -11.89
N LEU A 134 20.63 -12.74 -12.54
CA LEU A 134 19.54 -13.47 -11.89
C LEU A 134 20.05 -14.39 -10.78
N TRP A 135 21.16 -15.08 -11.00
CA TRP A 135 21.76 -15.94 -9.99
C TRP A 135 22.17 -15.14 -8.74
N GLU A 136 22.85 -13.99 -8.90
CA GLU A 136 23.22 -13.09 -7.80
C GLU A 136 21.98 -12.58 -7.05
N LYS A 137 20.95 -12.13 -7.78
CA LYS A 137 19.68 -11.68 -7.21
C LYS A 137 18.99 -12.77 -6.41
N GLN A 138 18.97 -14.02 -6.89
CA GLN A 138 18.35 -15.14 -6.19
C GLN A 138 19.09 -15.53 -4.89
N GLN A 139 20.40 -15.28 -4.81
CA GLN A 139 21.15 -15.42 -3.56
C GLN A 139 20.88 -14.28 -2.57
N LEU A 140 20.73 -13.06 -3.09
CA LEU A 140 20.55 -11.85 -2.29
C LEU A 140 19.12 -11.72 -1.73
N TYR A 141 18.11 -12.03 -2.54
CA TYR A 141 16.70 -11.91 -2.18
C TYR A 141 16.12 -13.30 -1.95
N ARG A 142 16.19 -13.80 -0.72
CA ARG A 142 15.69 -15.14 -0.36
C ARG A 142 14.32 -15.05 0.30
N TRP A 143 13.47 -16.02 0.00
CA TRP A 143 12.18 -16.17 0.67
C TRP A 143 12.36 -16.68 2.10
N ARG A 144 11.58 -16.14 3.02
CA ARG A 144 11.42 -16.64 4.38
C ARG A 144 9.95 -16.86 4.68
N GLU A 145 9.67 -17.99 5.31
CA GLU A 145 8.34 -18.34 5.78
C GLU A 145 7.96 -17.51 7.01
N LEU A 146 6.73 -17.01 7.02
CA LEU A 146 6.11 -16.40 8.20
C LEU A 146 5.29 -17.46 8.95
N PRO A 147 5.04 -17.26 10.27
CA PRO A 147 4.14 -18.14 11.00
C PRO A 147 2.77 -18.33 10.31
N SER A 148 2.16 -19.49 10.52
CA SER A 148 0.75 -19.75 10.19
C SER A 148 0.35 -19.72 8.71
N LYS A 149 1.19 -20.17 7.76
CA LYS A 149 0.85 -20.26 6.32
C LYS A 149 0.37 -18.92 5.72
N MET A 150 1.10 -17.84 6.00
CA MET A 150 0.89 -16.52 5.41
C MET A 150 1.78 -16.33 4.15
N PRO A 151 1.58 -15.28 3.34
CA PRO A 151 2.53 -14.96 2.27
C PRO A 151 3.97 -14.91 2.78
N LYS A 152 4.90 -15.49 2.03
CA LYS A 152 6.33 -15.43 2.37
C LYS A 152 6.85 -14.00 2.21
N CYS A 153 7.92 -13.69 2.93
CA CYS A 153 8.56 -12.38 2.92
C CYS A 153 10.05 -12.48 2.61
N ILE A 154 10.76 -11.34 2.63
CA ILE A 154 12.23 -11.33 2.57
C ILE A 154 12.84 -12.04 3.79
N ASP A 155 13.93 -12.77 3.56
CA ASP A 155 14.81 -13.34 4.58
C ASP A 155 15.70 -12.27 5.24
N ALA A 156 15.06 -11.41 6.04
CA ALA A 156 15.70 -10.37 6.83
C ALA A 156 15.03 -10.25 8.21
N LEU A 157 15.83 -10.26 9.28
CA LEU A 157 15.34 -10.15 10.66
C LEU A 157 15.34 -8.70 11.15
N SER A 158 16.16 -7.85 10.52
CA SER A 158 16.27 -6.42 10.77
C SER A 158 16.35 -5.64 9.46
N VAL A 159 16.16 -4.32 9.54
CA VAL A 159 16.41 -3.41 8.40
C VAL A 159 17.89 -3.47 7.97
N ASP A 160 18.80 -3.74 8.90
CA ASP A 160 20.24 -3.85 8.64
C ASP A 160 20.65 -5.09 7.85
N ASP A 161 19.78 -6.11 7.80
CA ASP A 161 19.99 -7.29 6.96
C ASP A 161 19.60 -7.03 5.49
N LEU A 162 18.84 -5.96 5.21
CA LEU A 162 18.38 -5.65 3.86
C LEU A 162 19.54 -5.12 3.00
N PRO A 163 19.61 -5.48 1.70
CA PRO A 163 20.45 -4.78 0.75
C PRO A 163 20.17 -3.28 0.77
N VAL A 164 21.22 -2.45 0.67
CA VAL A 164 21.11 -0.99 0.76
C VAL A 164 20.09 -0.42 -0.25
N ASP A 165 19.99 -1.00 -1.44
CA ASP A 165 19.06 -0.58 -2.50
C ASP A 165 17.58 -0.79 -2.13
N LEU A 166 17.27 -1.63 -1.13
CA LEU A 166 15.91 -1.82 -0.65
C LEU A 166 15.54 -0.91 0.52
N ARG A 167 16.53 -0.31 1.18
CA ARG A 167 16.31 0.52 2.38
C ARG A 167 15.77 1.90 1.99
N PHE A 168 15.06 2.56 2.90
CA PHE A 168 14.72 3.96 2.75
C PHE A 168 15.98 4.80 2.50
N GLY A 169 15.84 5.79 1.60
CA GLY A 169 16.80 6.88 1.50
C GLY A 169 16.82 7.72 2.77
N CYS A 170 17.92 8.44 3.00
CA CYS A 170 18.15 9.17 4.26
C CYS A 170 17.05 10.21 4.58
N GLU A 171 16.52 10.93 3.58
CA GLU A 171 15.44 11.91 3.81
C GLU A 171 14.12 11.23 4.20
N LYS A 172 13.81 10.07 3.60
CA LYS A 172 12.62 9.28 3.90
C LYS A 172 12.68 8.69 5.30
N GLU A 173 13.83 8.12 5.69
CA GLU A 173 14.07 7.58 7.03
C GLU A 173 13.92 8.67 8.10
N LEU A 174 14.61 9.81 7.94
CA LEU A 174 14.55 10.93 8.88
C LEU A 174 13.14 11.49 9.00
N GLY A 175 12.42 11.60 7.87
CA GLY A 175 11.02 12.02 7.87
C GLY A 175 10.16 11.07 8.70
N PHE A 176 10.25 9.77 8.44
CA PHE A 176 9.49 8.74 9.17
C PHE A 176 9.80 8.73 10.67
N GLU A 177 11.07 8.77 11.05
CA GLU A 177 11.49 8.81 12.47
C GLU A 177 11.00 10.07 13.18
N PHE A 178 11.13 11.23 12.54
CA PHE A 178 10.68 12.50 13.10
C PHE A 178 9.16 12.48 13.34
N SER A 179 8.40 12.04 12.34
CA SER A 179 6.95 11.87 12.41
C SER A 179 6.52 10.96 13.56
N ALA A 180 7.24 9.86 13.79
CA ALA A 180 6.99 8.96 14.90
C ALA A 180 7.27 9.62 16.26
N ILE A 181 8.44 10.25 16.42
CA ILE A 181 8.84 10.92 17.66
C ILE A 181 7.84 12.02 18.03
N GLU A 182 7.47 12.87 17.08
CA GLU A 182 6.48 13.93 17.28
C GLU A 182 5.14 13.34 17.72
N SER A 183 4.67 12.32 17.00
CA SER A 183 3.37 11.72 17.24
C SER A 183 3.24 11.09 18.62
N PHE A 184 4.20 10.25 19.00
CA PHE A 184 4.21 9.59 20.30
C PHE A 184 4.43 10.57 21.45
N SER A 185 5.30 11.57 21.27
CA SER A 185 5.60 12.54 22.34
C SER A 185 4.38 13.38 22.70
N GLU A 186 3.66 13.91 21.70
CA GLU A 186 2.47 14.72 21.95
C GLU A 186 1.36 13.90 22.63
N LEU A 187 1.08 12.69 22.13
CA LEU A 187 0.00 11.87 22.67
C LEU A 187 0.32 11.28 24.03
N SER A 188 1.59 11.00 24.32
CA SER A 188 2.05 10.65 25.67
C SER A 188 1.88 11.81 26.66
N LEU A 189 2.11 13.05 26.23
CA LEU A 189 1.87 14.23 27.07
C LEU A 189 0.37 14.42 27.33
N LYS A 190 -0.47 14.31 26.29
CA LYS A 190 -1.92 14.37 26.43
C LYS A 190 -2.44 13.30 27.36
N GLU A 191 -1.95 12.06 27.24
CA GLU A 191 -2.32 10.96 28.15
C GLU A 191 -2.02 11.33 29.62
N LYS A 192 -0.81 11.82 29.91
CA LYS A 192 -0.39 12.17 31.27
C LYS A 192 -1.21 13.31 31.87
N VAL A 193 -1.50 14.35 31.09
CA VAL A 193 -2.33 15.48 31.54
C VAL A 193 -3.76 15.02 31.83
N ASN A 194 -4.35 14.25 30.91
CA ASN A 194 -5.74 13.79 31.05
C ASN A 194 -5.92 12.79 32.21
N LYS A 195 -4.92 11.96 32.50
CA LYS A 195 -4.93 11.09 33.69
C LYS A 195 -5.04 11.87 35.01
N LEU A 196 -4.67 13.15 35.04
CA LEU A 196 -4.65 13.98 36.24
C LEU A 196 -5.87 14.92 36.33
N GLU A 197 -6.36 15.40 35.19
CA GLU A 197 -7.27 16.57 35.16
C GLU A 197 -8.70 16.26 34.69
N CYS A 198 -8.92 15.14 34.00
CA CYS A 198 -10.21 14.86 33.34
C CYS A 198 -10.90 13.63 33.92
N SER A 199 -12.21 13.73 34.16
CA SER A 199 -13.05 12.54 34.28
C SER A 199 -13.15 11.87 32.91
N TRP A 200 -12.94 10.55 32.82
CA TRP A 200 -13.07 9.77 31.59
C TRP A 200 -14.36 8.95 31.63
N THR A 201 -15.50 9.63 31.58
CA THR A 201 -16.83 9.09 31.91
C THR A 201 -17.87 9.29 30.83
N THR A 202 -17.59 10.08 29.80
CA THR A 202 -18.46 10.32 28.65
C THR A 202 -17.68 10.23 27.33
N VAL A 203 -18.38 9.96 26.23
CA VAL A 203 -17.75 9.92 24.89
C VAL A 203 -17.19 11.27 24.47
N GLU A 204 -17.71 12.36 25.03
CA GLU A 204 -17.21 13.71 24.81
C GLU A 204 -15.81 13.93 25.42
N ASP A 205 -15.36 13.12 26.38
CA ASP A 205 -14.02 13.26 26.99
C ASP A 205 -12.88 12.94 26.01
N PHE A 206 -13.16 12.17 24.94
CA PHE A 206 -12.21 11.94 23.84
C PHE A 206 -11.77 13.24 23.14
N ASN A 207 -12.52 14.34 23.31
CA ASN A 207 -12.12 15.66 22.83
C ASN A 207 -10.80 16.15 23.41
N HIS A 208 -10.45 15.72 24.63
CA HIS A 208 -9.23 16.19 25.29
C HIS A 208 -7.95 15.59 24.70
N ILE A 209 -8.07 14.49 23.96
CA ILE A 209 -6.93 13.84 23.29
C ILE A 209 -6.96 13.96 21.77
N PHE A 210 -8.12 14.29 21.19
CA PHE A 210 -8.31 14.46 19.76
C PHE A 210 -7.43 15.60 19.17
N CYS A 211 -6.64 15.31 18.13
CA CYS A 211 -5.81 16.31 17.45
C CYS A 211 -6.44 16.71 16.10
N VAL A 212 -6.77 18.00 15.94
CA VAL A 212 -7.50 18.52 14.76
C VAL A 212 -6.61 18.71 13.53
N ASP A 213 -5.31 18.95 13.72
CA ASP A 213 -4.48 19.59 12.69
C ASP A 213 -3.10 18.93 12.54
N ARG A 214 -3.06 17.77 11.89
CA ARG A 214 -1.80 17.05 11.61
C ARG A 214 -1.53 16.76 10.14
N SER A 215 -2.46 17.05 9.24
CA SER A 215 -2.24 16.94 7.79
C SER A 215 -1.21 17.94 7.23
N ASN A 216 -0.69 18.86 8.06
CA ASN A 216 0.28 19.90 7.69
C ASN A 216 1.46 20.10 8.67
N ALA A 217 1.82 19.11 9.51
CA ALA A 217 2.89 19.27 10.52
C ALA A 217 4.26 19.70 9.95
N ALA A 218 4.49 19.55 8.64
CA ALA A 218 5.70 20.03 7.97
C ALA A 218 5.72 21.54 7.62
N LEU A 219 4.64 22.32 7.86
CA LEU A 219 4.58 23.74 7.52
C LEU A 219 3.92 24.57 8.63
N TYR A 220 4.68 24.85 9.70
CA TYR A 220 4.37 25.92 10.67
C TYR A 220 4.43 27.36 10.08
N VAL A 221 4.27 27.53 8.76
CA VAL A 221 4.43 28.82 8.06
C VAL A 221 3.17 29.27 7.30
N LEU A 222 2.11 28.46 7.24
CA LEU A 222 0.86 28.85 6.57
C LEU A 222 -0.33 28.82 7.54
N PRO A 223 -1.29 29.75 7.41
CA PRO A 223 -2.52 29.71 8.20
C PRO A 223 -3.29 28.42 7.92
N PRO A 224 -4.00 27.85 8.92
CA PRO A 224 -4.77 26.64 8.73
C PRO A 224 -5.82 26.83 7.63
N PRO A 225 -6.09 25.80 6.81
CA PRO A 225 -7.05 25.90 5.73
C PRO A 225 -8.44 26.27 6.27
N PRO A 226 -9.26 27.00 5.49
CA PRO A 226 -10.57 27.51 5.92
C PRO A 226 -11.66 26.43 6.09
N VAL A 227 -11.34 25.14 5.89
CA VAL A 227 -12.28 24.01 6.02
C VAL A 227 -11.80 23.12 7.17
N PRO A 228 -12.66 22.76 8.15
CA PRO A 228 -12.27 21.81 9.20
C PRO A 228 -11.76 20.51 8.58
N SER A 229 -10.71 19.91 9.16
CA SER A 229 -10.20 18.61 8.71
C SER A 229 -11.33 17.58 8.71
N PHE A 230 -11.29 16.61 7.79
CA PHE A 230 -12.34 15.59 7.69
C PHE A 230 -12.53 14.85 9.03
N ALA A 231 -11.46 14.64 9.80
CA ALA A 231 -11.54 14.10 11.16
C ALA A 231 -12.51 14.88 12.07
N VAL A 232 -12.57 16.21 11.96
CA VAL A 232 -13.55 17.03 12.68
C VAL A 232 -14.96 16.74 12.18
N PHE A 233 -15.16 16.62 10.87
CA PHE A 233 -16.46 16.24 10.31
C PHE A 233 -16.92 14.88 10.85
N ALA A 234 -16.05 13.87 10.84
CA ALA A 234 -16.33 12.55 11.38
C ALA A 234 -16.73 12.60 12.87
N LYS A 235 -16.00 13.36 13.69
CA LYS A 235 -16.32 13.60 15.09
C LYS A 235 -17.72 14.22 15.30
N HIS A 236 -18.22 15.06 14.39
CA HIS A 236 -19.56 15.65 14.54
C HIS A 236 -20.68 14.71 14.09
N HIS A 237 -20.42 13.85 13.11
CA HIS A 237 -21.46 13.03 12.46
C HIS A 237 -21.45 11.54 12.85
N TRP A 238 -20.47 11.05 13.64
CA TRP A 238 -20.33 9.62 13.95
C TRP A 238 -21.56 8.95 14.58
N LYS A 239 -22.42 9.70 15.28
CA LYS A 239 -23.67 9.17 15.86
C LYS A 239 -24.75 8.92 14.80
N GLU A 240 -24.65 9.54 13.62
CA GLU A 240 -25.69 9.53 12.58
C GLU A 240 -25.62 8.27 11.71
N ASP A 241 -26.78 7.67 11.43
CA ASP A 241 -26.88 6.39 10.70
C ASP A 241 -26.44 6.50 9.23
N TRP A 242 -26.71 7.63 8.57
CA TRP A 242 -26.22 7.85 7.20
C TRP A 242 -24.69 7.92 7.16
N PHE A 243 -24.05 8.50 8.18
CA PHE A 243 -22.60 8.61 8.24
C PHE A 243 -21.97 7.25 8.53
N PHE A 244 -22.57 6.48 9.45
CA PHE A 244 -22.20 5.08 9.67
C PHE A 244 -22.28 4.25 8.38
N GLY A 245 -23.38 4.34 7.63
CA GLY A 245 -23.53 3.59 6.39
C GLY A 245 -22.61 4.09 5.27
N ASN A 246 -22.36 5.39 5.19
CA ASN A 246 -21.45 5.99 4.21
C ASN A 246 -20.01 5.49 4.36
N GLN A 247 -19.57 5.13 5.57
CA GLN A 247 -18.23 4.57 5.82
C GLN A 247 -17.96 3.26 5.08
N PHE A 248 -18.99 2.46 4.78
CA PHE A 248 -18.84 1.25 3.99
C PHE A 248 -18.58 1.52 2.50
N LEU A 249 -18.85 2.75 2.03
CA LEU A 249 -18.65 3.18 0.65
C LEU A 249 -17.41 4.06 0.51
N ASN A 250 -17.22 4.99 1.45
CA ASN A 250 -16.29 6.10 1.30
C ASN A 250 -15.36 6.27 2.53
N GLY A 251 -15.42 5.35 3.49
CA GLY A 251 -14.53 5.32 4.67
C GLY A 251 -13.17 4.69 4.38
N PHE A 252 -12.42 4.36 5.45
CA PHE A 252 -11.10 3.71 5.32
C PHE A 252 -11.17 2.23 4.90
N ASN A 253 -12.33 1.55 5.02
CA ASN A 253 -12.49 0.15 4.61
C ASN A 253 -13.65 -0.06 3.62
N PRO A 254 -13.62 0.58 2.44
CA PRO A 254 -14.74 0.60 1.51
C PRO A 254 -14.78 -0.66 0.64
N VAL A 255 -14.42 -1.84 1.17
CA VAL A 255 -14.21 -3.08 0.37
C VAL A 255 -15.05 -4.27 0.84
N LEU A 256 -15.85 -4.10 1.90
CA LEU A 256 -16.60 -5.19 2.52
C LEU A 256 -18.08 -5.26 2.17
N ILE A 257 -18.71 -4.13 1.86
CA ILE A 257 -20.14 -4.11 1.57
C ILE A 257 -20.44 -4.89 0.29
N GLU A 258 -21.45 -5.74 0.36
CA GLU A 258 -21.94 -6.53 -0.76
C GLU A 258 -23.46 -6.46 -0.86
N LYS A 259 -23.98 -6.67 -2.07
CA LYS A 259 -25.42 -6.71 -2.32
C LYS A 259 -26.05 -7.95 -1.65
N CYS A 260 -27.09 -7.74 -0.86
CA CYS A 260 -27.76 -8.81 -0.16
C CYS A 260 -28.91 -9.38 -1.02
N ASN A 261 -28.64 -10.48 -1.73
CA ASN A 261 -29.65 -11.17 -2.53
C ASN A 261 -30.60 -12.03 -1.67
N LYS A 262 -30.16 -12.39 -0.46
CA LYS A 262 -30.93 -13.20 0.50
C LYS A 262 -30.38 -12.99 1.90
N ILE A 263 -31.27 -12.83 2.87
CA ILE A 263 -30.89 -12.76 4.29
C ILE A 263 -30.25 -14.08 4.72
N PRO A 264 -29.05 -14.07 5.34
CA PRO A 264 -28.40 -15.28 5.84
C PRO A 264 -29.27 -16.00 6.88
N PRO A 265 -29.27 -17.35 6.90
CA PRO A 265 -30.10 -18.12 7.83
C PRO A 265 -29.72 -17.91 9.31
N ASN A 266 -28.46 -17.55 9.56
CA ASN A 266 -27.96 -17.20 10.89
C ASN A 266 -28.18 -15.72 11.25
N PHE A 267 -28.99 -14.99 10.49
CA PHE A 267 -29.37 -13.62 10.76
C PHE A 267 -30.87 -13.38 10.50
N PRO A 268 -31.77 -13.88 11.36
CA PRO A 268 -33.22 -13.97 11.10
C PRO A 268 -33.94 -12.61 11.24
N VAL A 269 -33.52 -11.62 10.46
CA VAL A 269 -34.19 -10.32 10.33
C VAL A 269 -35.56 -10.53 9.67
N THR A 270 -36.60 -9.93 10.25
CA THR A 270 -37.98 -10.03 9.74
C THR A 270 -38.49 -8.68 9.26
N ASP A 271 -39.54 -8.69 8.42
CA ASP A 271 -40.24 -7.47 7.98
C ASP A 271 -40.69 -6.60 9.16
N ASP A 272 -41.19 -7.22 10.24
CA ASP A 272 -41.65 -6.50 11.43
C ASP A 272 -40.54 -5.69 12.08
N MET A 273 -39.32 -6.24 12.12
CA MET A 273 -38.17 -5.62 12.78
C MET A 273 -37.70 -4.37 12.04
N VAL A 274 -37.66 -4.41 10.70
CA VAL A 274 -37.10 -3.32 9.89
C VAL A 274 -38.16 -2.41 9.29
N ARG A 275 -39.45 -2.64 9.59
CA ARG A 275 -40.58 -1.86 9.07
C ARG A 275 -40.38 -0.35 9.21
N THR A 276 -39.89 0.11 10.35
CA THR A 276 -39.67 1.55 10.60
C THR A 276 -38.61 2.15 9.68
N SER A 277 -37.57 1.39 9.34
CA SER A 277 -36.52 1.79 8.41
C SER A 277 -36.97 1.73 6.94
N LEU A 278 -37.79 0.73 6.58
CA LEU A 278 -38.27 0.50 5.21
C LEU A 278 -39.56 1.25 4.86
N ARG A 279 -40.14 2.00 5.80
CA ARG A 279 -41.39 2.76 5.65
C ARG A 279 -42.56 1.89 5.16
N ASN A 280 -43.00 2.09 3.91
CA ASN A 280 -44.18 1.42 3.32
C ASN A 280 -43.80 0.16 2.50
N SER A 281 -42.54 -0.24 2.50
CA SER A 281 -42.05 -1.40 1.76
C SER A 281 -41.83 -2.61 2.67
N THR A 282 -41.53 -3.75 2.08
CA THR A 282 -41.16 -5.01 2.79
C THR A 282 -39.70 -5.34 2.54
N LEU A 283 -39.07 -6.13 3.42
CA LEU A 283 -37.67 -6.51 3.24
C LEU A 283 -37.49 -7.31 1.94
N LYS A 284 -38.46 -8.17 1.62
CA LYS A 284 -38.48 -8.92 0.37
C LYS A 284 -38.49 -8.00 -0.87
N GLN A 285 -39.38 -6.99 -0.88
CA GLN A 285 -39.44 -6.02 -1.98
C GLN A 285 -38.15 -5.24 -2.12
N GLU A 286 -37.54 -4.79 -1.01
CA GLU A 286 -36.29 -4.03 -1.08
C GLU A 286 -35.08 -4.88 -1.50
N ILE A 287 -35.08 -6.18 -1.23
CA ILE A 287 -34.11 -7.13 -1.81
C ILE A 287 -34.31 -7.24 -3.33
N GLU A 288 -35.56 -7.43 -3.78
CA GLU A 288 -35.91 -7.50 -5.21
C GLU A 288 -35.59 -6.19 -5.96
N ASN A 289 -35.73 -5.04 -5.28
CA ASN A 289 -35.38 -3.72 -5.79
C ASN A 289 -33.87 -3.39 -5.67
N GLU A 290 -33.05 -4.32 -5.18
CA GLU A 290 -31.59 -4.17 -5.06
C GLU A 290 -31.16 -3.04 -4.11
N ASN A 291 -31.97 -2.76 -3.09
CA ASN A 291 -31.73 -1.71 -2.11
C ASN A 291 -31.18 -2.23 -0.77
N ILE A 292 -31.04 -3.54 -0.59
CA ILE A 292 -30.52 -4.16 0.63
C ILE A 292 -29.09 -4.66 0.43
N TYR A 293 -28.22 -4.29 1.36
CA TYR A 293 -26.79 -4.60 1.37
C TYR A 293 -26.40 -5.20 2.71
N ILE A 294 -25.26 -5.88 2.76
CA ILE A 294 -24.79 -6.55 3.97
C ILE A 294 -23.28 -6.35 4.13
N ALA A 295 -22.85 -6.21 5.37
CA ALA A 295 -21.45 -6.33 5.77
C ALA A 295 -21.36 -7.44 6.83
N ASN A 296 -20.68 -8.53 6.46
CA ASN A 296 -20.58 -9.73 7.30
C ASN A 296 -19.12 -9.96 7.75
N TYR A 297 -18.90 -9.91 9.07
CA TYR A 297 -17.60 -10.09 9.69
C TYR A 297 -17.36 -11.52 10.19
N GLU A 298 -17.98 -12.52 9.56
CA GLU A 298 -17.80 -13.96 9.86
C GLU A 298 -16.33 -14.41 9.90
N ILE A 299 -15.44 -13.73 9.20
CA ILE A 299 -14.02 -14.04 9.27
C ILE A 299 -13.43 -13.84 10.67
N LEU A 300 -13.97 -12.91 11.46
CA LEU A 300 -13.58 -12.64 12.85
C LEU A 300 -14.18 -13.65 13.85
N ASP A 301 -15.10 -14.51 13.41
CA ASP A 301 -15.71 -15.50 14.30
C ASP A 301 -14.67 -16.53 14.78
N GLY A 302 -14.68 -16.78 16.08
CA GLY A 302 -13.73 -17.65 16.76
C GLY A 302 -12.33 -17.07 16.96
N ILE A 303 -12.07 -15.81 16.61
CA ILE A 303 -10.77 -15.17 16.86
C ILE A 303 -10.60 -14.86 18.35
N PRO A 304 -9.57 -15.40 19.02
CA PRO A 304 -9.32 -15.14 20.44
C PRO A 304 -9.07 -13.66 20.75
N ALA A 305 -9.68 -13.20 21.84
CA ALA A 305 -9.50 -11.85 22.33
C ALA A 305 -8.20 -11.70 23.14
N ASN A 306 -7.62 -10.51 23.07
CA ASN A 306 -6.37 -10.15 23.73
C ASN A 306 -6.54 -9.90 25.24
N VAL A 307 -5.42 -9.87 25.95
CA VAL A 307 -5.33 -9.37 27.32
C VAL A 307 -4.24 -8.32 27.34
N ILE A 308 -4.63 -7.06 27.53
CA ILE A 308 -3.73 -5.90 27.48
C ILE A 308 -3.56 -5.38 28.91
N GLU A 309 -2.32 -5.37 29.41
CA GLU A 309 -1.98 -4.91 30.78
C GLU A 309 -2.84 -5.58 31.88
N GLY A 310 -3.19 -6.86 31.68
CA GLY A 310 -4.04 -7.62 32.61
C GLY A 310 -5.54 -7.37 32.46
N VAL A 311 -5.97 -6.52 31.52
CA VAL A 311 -7.37 -6.24 31.21
C VAL A 311 -7.84 -7.09 30.03
N GLN A 312 -8.87 -7.90 30.25
CA GLN A 312 -9.51 -8.70 29.20
C GLN A 312 -10.11 -7.80 28.12
N GLN A 313 -9.73 -8.04 26.87
CA GLN A 313 -10.38 -7.47 25.69
C GLN A 313 -11.43 -8.43 25.15
N TYR A 314 -12.25 -8.00 24.19
CA TYR A 314 -13.31 -8.81 23.62
C TYR A 314 -13.41 -8.59 22.11
N THR A 315 -13.68 -9.68 21.40
CA THR A 315 -13.92 -9.71 19.96
C THR A 315 -15.39 -10.02 19.68
N ALA A 316 -15.84 -9.67 18.48
CA ALA A 316 -17.16 -10.00 17.97
C ALA A 316 -17.06 -10.32 16.47
N ALA A 317 -18.15 -10.83 15.90
CA ALA A 317 -18.22 -11.16 14.48
C ALA A 317 -19.59 -10.72 13.93
N PRO A 318 -19.83 -9.40 13.82
CA PRO A 318 -21.15 -8.88 13.55
C PRO A 318 -21.63 -9.14 12.12
N ILE A 319 -22.95 -9.12 11.95
CA ILE A 319 -23.64 -9.05 10.68
C ILE A 319 -24.45 -7.76 10.68
N CYS A 320 -24.15 -6.86 9.74
CA CYS A 320 -24.82 -5.56 9.61
C CYS A 320 -25.63 -5.53 8.32
N LEU A 321 -26.95 -5.36 8.43
CA LEU A 321 -27.84 -5.15 7.30
C LEU A 321 -27.98 -3.66 7.02
N LEU A 322 -27.82 -3.26 5.77
CA LEU A 322 -27.94 -1.88 5.32
C LEU A 322 -29.01 -1.73 4.24
N TYR A 323 -29.60 -0.54 4.19
CA TYR A 323 -30.62 -0.16 3.23
C TYR A 323 -30.19 1.13 2.53
N ARG A 324 -30.28 1.14 1.19
CA ARG A 324 -30.17 2.35 0.39
C ARG A 324 -31.53 3.02 0.33
N ASN A 325 -31.69 4.12 1.05
CA ASN A 325 -32.96 4.84 1.10
C ASN A 325 -33.26 5.64 -0.18
N GLU A 326 -34.43 6.26 -0.24
CA GLU A 326 -34.89 7.08 -1.38
C GLU A 326 -33.97 8.28 -1.68
N GLN A 327 -33.22 8.77 -0.69
CA GLN A 327 -32.22 9.83 -0.84
C GLN A 327 -30.86 9.29 -1.33
N ASN A 328 -30.76 7.98 -1.59
CA ASN A 328 -29.52 7.24 -1.90
C ASN A 328 -28.50 7.19 -0.76
N TYR A 329 -28.89 7.48 0.48
CA TYR A 329 -28.01 7.22 1.62
C TYR A 329 -28.05 5.74 1.99
N MET A 330 -26.87 5.19 2.24
CA MET A 330 -26.74 3.89 2.87
C MET A 330 -26.94 4.07 4.38
N ILE A 331 -27.89 3.34 4.97
CA ILE A 331 -28.18 3.38 6.41
C ILE A 331 -28.24 1.97 7.01
N PRO A 332 -27.71 1.74 8.23
CA PRO A 332 -27.90 0.49 8.95
C PRO A 332 -29.35 0.31 9.41
N ILE A 333 -29.89 -0.90 9.26
CA ILE A 333 -31.27 -1.23 9.65
C ILE A 333 -31.38 -2.40 10.63
N ALA A 334 -30.35 -3.24 10.72
CA ALA A 334 -30.26 -4.31 11.71
C ALA A 334 -28.80 -4.70 11.97
N ILE A 335 -28.45 -4.98 13.22
CA ILE A 335 -27.12 -5.44 13.62
C ILE A 335 -27.26 -6.65 14.56
N GLN A 336 -26.60 -7.76 14.23
CA GLN A 336 -26.39 -8.90 15.14
C GLN A 336 -24.90 -9.00 15.45
N LEU A 337 -24.50 -9.14 16.72
CA LEU A 337 -23.08 -8.99 17.12
C LEU A 337 -22.27 -10.30 17.06
N LYS A 338 -22.93 -11.46 17.06
CA LYS A 338 -22.31 -12.78 16.87
C LYS A 338 -22.88 -13.50 15.65
N GLN A 339 -22.14 -14.47 15.12
CA GLN A 339 -22.60 -15.31 14.01
C GLN A 339 -23.64 -16.37 14.43
N THR A 340 -23.62 -16.80 15.68
CA THR A 340 -24.48 -17.86 16.21
C THR A 340 -25.79 -17.30 16.78
N LEU A 341 -26.90 -17.97 16.52
CA LEU A 341 -28.20 -17.60 17.08
C LEU A 341 -28.28 -17.94 18.58
N GLY A 342 -28.94 -17.08 19.35
CA GLY A 342 -29.16 -17.29 20.78
C GLY A 342 -29.97 -16.18 21.41
N GLU A 343 -30.61 -16.46 22.55
CA GLU A 343 -31.32 -15.43 23.34
C GLU A 343 -30.35 -14.35 23.86
N ASP A 344 -29.07 -14.69 24.00
CA ASP A 344 -27.98 -13.80 24.40
C ASP A 344 -27.30 -13.07 23.21
N ASN A 345 -27.86 -13.18 22.00
CA ASN A 345 -27.39 -12.48 20.80
C ASN A 345 -28.57 -11.79 20.10
N PRO A 346 -29.12 -10.72 20.70
CA PRO A 346 -30.25 -10.01 20.11
C PRO A 346 -29.84 -9.31 18.80
N ILE A 347 -30.83 -9.15 17.91
CA ILE A 347 -30.69 -8.28 16.73
C ILE A 347 -31.08 -6.86 17.15
N PHE A 348 -30.10 -5.96 17.18
CA PHE A 348 -30.28 -4.54 17.47
C PHE A 348 -30.82 -3.80 16.25
N LEU A 349 -31.66 -2.81 16.51
CA LEU A 349 -32.39 -2.03 15.51
C LEU A 349 -32.26 -0.53 15.81
N PRO A 350 -32.37 0.36 14.81
CA PRO A 350 -32.41 1.81 15.03
C PRO A 350 -33.55 2.27 15.94
N SER A 351 -34.59 1.44 16.11
CA SER A 351 -35.74 1.71 16.99
C SER A 351 -35.54 1.28 18.45
N ASP A 352 -34.41 0.63 18.78
CA ASP A 352 -34.08 0.28 20.16
C ASP A 352 -33.67 1.54 20.97
N ALA A 353 -33.35 1.37 22.25
CA ALA A 353 -32.87 2.50 23.07
C ALA A 353 -31.59 3.10 22.47
N GLU A 354 -31.45 4.42 22.53
CA GLU A 354 -30.38 5.17 21.87
C GLU A 354 -28.97 4.60 22.17
N LEU A 355 -28.71 4.28 23.44
CA LEU A 355 -27.42 3.74 23.87
C LEU A 355 -27.19 2.27 23.45
N ASP A 356 -28.25 1.46 23.33
CA ASP A 356 -28.13 0.11 22.80
C ASP A 356 -27.72 0.15 21.33
N TRP A 357 -28.40 0.99 20.53
CA TRP A 357 -28.10 1.15 19.12
C TRP A 357 -26.71 1.75 18.89
N MET A 358 -26.34 2.75 19.70
CA MET A 358 -25.02 3.36 19.65
C MET A 358 -23.91 2.33 19.95
N LEU A 359 -24.05 1.51 21.00
CA LEU A 359 -23.07 0.48 21.33
C LEU A 359 -23.00 -0.63 20.26
N ALA A 360 -24.14 -1.05 19.70
CA ALA A 360 -24.16 -2.02 18.60
C ALA A 360 -23.38 -1.52 17.38
N LYS A 361 -23.54 -0.23 17.01
CA LYS A 361 -22.75 0.39 15.94
C LYS A 361 -21.26 0.48 16.29
N MET A 362 -20.89 0.85 17.52
CA MET A 362 -19.48 0.87 17.96
C MET A 362 -18.82 -0.50 17.84
N TRP A 363 -19.54 -1.59 18.16
CA TRP A 363 -19.04 -2.95 17.96
C TRP A 363 -18.78 -3.28 16.50
N VAL A 364 -19.69 -2.91 15.59
CA VAL A 364 -19.46 -3.07 14.14
C VAL A 364 -18.23 -2.27 13.71
N ARG A 365 -18.08 -1.02 14.16
CA ARG A 365 -16.92 -0.19 13.83
C ARG A 365 -15.61 -0.74 14.40
N SER A 366 -15.62 -1.34 15.59
CA SER A 366 -14.44 -1.97 16.17
C SER A 366 -14.03 -3.23 15.40
N CYS A 367 -15.00 -4.02 14.95
CA CYS A 367 -14.75 -5.17 14.09
C CYS A 367 -14.26 -4.74 12.69
N ASP A 368 -14.84 -3.67 12.14
CA ASP A 368 -14.39 -3.07 10.89
C ASP A 368 -12.95 -2.61 10.97
N PHE A 369 -12.56 -1.92 12.06
CA PHE A 369 -11.19 -1.47 12.28
C PHE A 369 -10.20 -2.64 12.36
N GLN A 370 -10.54 -3.70 13.11
CA GLN A 370 -9.68 -4.88 13.23
C GLN A 370 -9.54 -5.64 11.90
N HIS A 371 -10.64 -5.83 11.17
CA HIS A 371 -10.60 -6.41 9.84
C HIS A 371 -9.79 -5.55 8.87
N PHE A 372 -10.06 -4.25 8.86
CA PHE A 372 -9.38 -3.28 8.02
C PHE A 372 -7.87 -3.37 8.16
N GLU A 373 -7.35 -3.16 9.37
CA GLU A 373 -5.90 -3.07 9.58
C GLU A 373 -5.19 -4.40 9.26
N LEU A 374 -5.76 -5.52 9.71
CA LEU A 374 -5.09 -6.82 9.62
C LEU A 374 -5.29 -7.48 8.25
N VAL A 375 -6.47 -7.32 7.64
CA VAL A 375 -6.84 -8.02 6.41
C VAL A 375 -6.81 -7.09 5.20
N SER A 376 -7.60 -6.02 5.19
CA SER A 376 -7.71 -5.14 4.02
C SER A 376 -6.41 -4.38 3.74
N HIS A 377 -5.75 -3.90 4.81
CA HIS A 377 -4.55 -3.11 4.75
C HIS A 377 -3.32 -4.04 4.78
N LEU A 378 -2.90 -4.54 5.96
CA LEU A 378 -1.68 -5.32 6.09
C LEU A 378 -1.59 -6.51 5.12
N LEU A 379 -2.55 -7.44 5.14
CA LEU A 379 -2.46 -8.63 4.30
C LEU A 379 -2.61 -8.27 2.81
N LYS A 380 -3.74 -7.67 2.42
CA LYS A 380 -4.13 -7.51 1.01
C LYS A 380 -3.37 -6.42 0.26
N THR A 381 -2.69 -5.49 0.94
CA THR A 381 -1.76 -4.55 0.30
C THR A 381 -0.32 -4.93 0.63
N HIS A 382 0.15 -4.70 1.86
CA HIS A 382 1.58 -4.81 2.21
C HIS A 382 2.16 -6.19 1.93
N LEU A 383 1.62 -7.24 2.54
CA LEU A 383 2.22 -8.58 2.48
C LEU A 383 2.14 -9.17 1.08
N ILE A 384 1.03 -8.96 0.38
CA ILE A 384 0.89 -9.39 -1.01
C ILE A 384 1.82 -8.58 -1.94
N ALA A 385 1.94 -7.26 -1.77
CA ALA A 385 2.86 -6.44 -2.56
C ALA A 385 4.34 -6.81 -2.34
N GLU A 386 4.71 -7.27 -1.14
CA GLU A 386 6.04 -7.79 -0.90
C GLU A 386 6.34 -9.05 -1.71
N THR A 387 5.34 -9.92 -1.93
CA THR A 387 5.53 -11.09 -2.81
C THR A 387 5.79 -10.68 -4.26
N PHE A 388 5.12 -9.63 -4.74
CA PHE A 388 5.35 -9.05 -6.06
C PHE A 388 6.77 -8.49 -6.17
N SER A 389 7.20 -7.77 -5.14
CA SER A 389 8.53 -7.17 -5.01
C SER A 389 9.62 -8.25 -5.07
N MET A 390 9.48 -9.28 -4.24
CA MET A 390 10.41 -10.40 -4.14
C MET A 390 10.53 -11.18 -5.46
N ALA A 391 9.41 -11.59 -6.06
CA ALA A 391 9.45 -12.31 -7.33
C ALA A 391 10.07 -11.44 -8.44
N THR A 392 9.71 -10.16 -8.53
CA THR A 392 10.26 -9.22 -9.52
C THR A 392 11.78 -9.11 -9.40
N LEU A 393 12.29 -8.94 -8.17
CA LEU A 393 13.73 -8.83 -7.91
C LEU A 393 14.48 -10.13 -8.19
N ARG A 394 13.85 -11.29 -7.97
CA ARG A 394 14.47 -12.62 -8.09
C ARG A 394 14.46 -13.19 -9.51
N GLN A 395 13.42 -12.93 -10.29
CA GLN A 395 13.19 -13.62 -11.56
C GLN A 395 13.31 -12.72 -12.79
N LEU A 396 13.27 -11.39 -12.62
CA LEU A 396 13.41 -10.47 -13.74
C LEU A 396 14.75 -9.72 -13.68
N PRO A 397 15.58 -9.81 -14.75
CA PRO A 397 16.81 -9.05 -14.83
C PRO A 397 16.48 -7.57 -15.09
N SER A 398 17.41 -6.68 -14.71
CA SER A 398 17.20 -5.22 -14.72
C SER A 398 16.91 -4.63 -16.12
N VAL A 399 17.32 -5.36 -17.17
CA VAL A 399 17.05 -5.02 -18.56
C VAL A 399 15.65 -5.44 -19.03
N HIS A 400 14.97 -6.34 -18.32
CA HIS A 400 13.67 -6.87 -18.74
C HIS A 400 12.60 -5.77 -18.70
N PRO A 401 11.74 -5.65 -19.73
CA PRO A 401 10.75 -4.56 -19.79
C PRO A 401 9.80 -4.56 -18.59
N ILE A 402 9.39 -5.73 -18.10
CA ILE A 402 8.52 -5.83 -16.91
C ILE A 402 9.24 -5.48 -15.60
N TYR A 403 10.56 -5.72 -15.48
CA TYR A 403 11.33 -5.23 -14.34
C TYR A 403 11.32 -3.70 -14.32
N LYS A 404 11.64 -3.08 -15.46
CA LYS A 404 11.67 -1.62 -15.60
C LYS A 404 10.31 -0.97 -15.34
N LEU A 405 9.23 -1.64 -15.73
CA LEU A 405 7.85 -1.21 -15.44
C LEU A 405 7.53 -1.29 -13.95
N LEU A 406 7.85 -2.40 -13.28
CA LEU A 406 7.42 -2.65 -11.91
C LEU A 406 8.33 -2.03 -10.84
N THR A 407 9.61 -1.79 -11.13
CA THR A 407 10.57 -1.35 -10.11
C THR A 407 10.16 -0.05 -9.36
N PRO A 408 9.52 0.96 -9.98
CA PRO A 408 9.03 2.13 -9.24
C PRO A 408 7.86 1.80 -8.30
N HIS A 409 7.11 0.73 -8.61
CA HIS A 409 5.90 0.30 -7.90
C HIS A 409 6.16 -0.69 -6.77
N VAL A 410 7.41 -1.14 -6.60
CA VAL A 410 7.84 -2.03 -5.50
C VAL A 410 8.91 -1.38 -4.62
N LYS A 411 9.27 -0.12 -4.90
CA LYS A 411 10.29 0.62 -4.16
C LYS A 411 9.89 0.76 -2.69
N TYR A 412 10.83 0.48 -1.80
CA TYR A 412 10.69 0.52 -0.34
C TYR A 412 9.66 -0.40 0.32
N THR A 413 8.80 -1.11 -0.43
CA THR A 413 7.79 -2.03 0.14
C THR A 413 8.42 -3.08 1.07
N ILE A 414 9.57 -3.64 0.68
CA ILE A 414 10.30 -4.61 1.51
C ILE A 414 10.84 -3.95 2.80
N HIS A 415 11.30 -2.71 2.75
CA HIS A 415 11.79 -1.99 3.93
C HIS A 415 10.66 -1.73 4.92
N ILE A 416 9.56 -1.12 4.47
CA ILE A 416 8.47 -0.76 5.40
C ILE A 416 7.82 -2.01 5.99
N ASN A 417 7.68 -3.10 5.23
CA ASN A 417 7.18 -4.37 5.77
C ASN A 417 8.15 -4.99 6.78
N THR A 418 9.46 -4.80 6.60
CA THR A 418 10.47 -5.23 7.57
C THR A 418 10.36 -4.41 8.86
N VAL A 419 10.15 -3.10 8.77
CA VAL A 419 9.86 -2.24 9.93
C VAL A 419 8.57 -2.68 10.63
N ALA A 420 7.50 -2.94 9.88
CA ALA A 420 6.23 -3.42 10.44
C ALA A 420 6.40 -4.75 11.17
N ARG A 421 7.15 -5.71 10.61
CA ARG A 421 7.49 -6.98 11.29
C ARG A 421 8.20 -6.79 12.62
N ILE A 422 9.01 -5.74 12.76
CA ILE A 422 9.80 -5.50 13.97
C ILE A 422 8.99 -4.70 15.00
N LYS A 423 8.25 -3.68 14.56
CA LYS A 423 7.64 -2.67 15.43
C LYS A 423 6.14 -2.83 15.62
N LEU A 424 5.44 -3.34 14.60
CA LEU A 424 3.97 -3.34 14.56
C LEU A 424 3.41 -4.73 14.89
N ILE A 425 3.82 -5.76 14.13
CA ILE A 425 3.31 -7.13 14.23
C ILE A 425 4.27 -8.11 14.92
N GLY A 426 5.46 -7.66 15.32
CA GLY A 426 6.43 -8.48 16.04
C GLY A 426 6.09 -8.67 17.52
N ASN A 427 6.92 -9.43 18.23
CA ASN A 427 6.72 -9.66 19.66
C ASN A 427 6.72 -8.35 20.46
N ASN A 428 5.68 -8.12 21.26
CA ASN A 428 5.42 -6.84 21.95
C ASN A 428 5.31 -5.65 20.99
N GLY A 429 4.94 -5.86 19.73
CA GLY A 429 4.66 -4.81 18.76
C GLY A 429 3.43 -3.98 19.14
N TYR A 430 3.22 -2.85 18.47
CA TYR A 430 2.12 -1.97 18.82
C TYR A 430 0.72 -2.59 18.63
N ILE A 431 0.56 -3.56 17.72
CA ILE A 431 -0.73 -4.24 17.55
C ILE A 431 -1.12 -4.98 18.83
N SER A 432 -0.20 -5.73 19.43
CA SER A 432 -0.50 -6.50 20.65
C SER A 432 -0.75 -5.64 21.88
N GLN A 433 -0.30 -4.39 21.86
CA GLN A 433 -0.52 -3.42 22.93
C GLN A 433 -1.88 -2.70 22.85
N MET A 434 -2.56 -2.68 21.70
CA MET A 434 -3.82 -1.92 21.56
C MET A 434 -5.01 -2.69 20.98
N PHE A 435 -4.80 -3.67 20.11
CA PHE A 435 -5.91 -4.33 19.39
C PHE A 435 -6.64 -5.36 20.27
N GLY A 436 -7.93 -5.54 19.95
CA GLY A 436 -8.77 -6.57 20.57
C GLY A 436 -8.33 -8.00 20.24
N VAL A 437 -7.62 -8.23 19.13
CA VAL A 437 -7.06 -9.54 18.75
C VAL A 437 -5.70 -9.77 19.41
N LYS A 438 -5.48 -10.98 19.93
CA LYS A 438 -4.21 -11.39 20.54
C LYS A 438 -3.07 -11.54 19.52
N GLU A 439 -1.84 -11.30 19.95
CA GLU A 439 -0.63 -11.34 19.10
C GLU A 439 -0.48 -12.64 18.30
N ASP A 440 -0.49 -13.80 18.94
CA ASP A 440 -0.36 -15.08 18.22
C ASP A 440 -1.53 -15.34 17.25
N ASP A 441 -2.67 -14.68 17.49
CA ASP A 441 -3.96 -14.97 16.87
C ASP A 441 -4.31 -14.04 15.70
N PHE A 442 -3.66 -12.86 15.56
CA PHE A 442 -3.81 -12.07 14.33
C PHE A 442 -3.18 -12.80 13.14
N HIS A 443 -2.10 -13.56 13.35
CA HIS A 443 -1.55 -14.45 12.32
C HIS A 443 -2.58 -15.48 11.86
N PHE A 444 -3.41 -15.98 12.77
CA PHE A 444 -4.50 -16.90 12.42
C PHE A 444 -5.60 -16.20 11.60
N LEU A 445 -5.99 -14.96 11.96
CA LEU A 445 -6.92 -14.17 11.15
C LEU A 445 -6.38 -13.91 9.74
N CYS A 446 -5.12 -13.46 9.63
CA CYS A 446 -4.45 -13.24 8.35
C CYS A 446 -4.34 -14.54 7.54
N SER A 447 -4.04 -15.67 8.19
CA SER A 447 -4.01 -16.99 7.54
C SER A 447 -5.38 -17.39 6.98
N LYS A 448 -6.45 -17.25 7.77
CA LYS A 448 -7.84 -17.52 7.34
C LYS A 448 -8.23 -16.63 6.15
N ALA A 449 -7.85 -15.36 6.19
CA ALA A 449 -8.09 -14.42 5.09
C ALA A 449 -7.27 -14.76 3.84
N PHE A 450 -6.01 -15.15 4.03
CA PHE A 450 -5.10 -15.52 2.94
C PHE A 450 -5.56 -16.77 2.20
N GLN A 451 -6.05 -17.78 2.92
CA GLN A 451 -6.64 -18.98 2.32
C GLN A 451 -7.92 -18.70 1.52
N ARG A 452 -8.63 -17.60 1.84
CA ARG A 452 -9.83 -17.13 1.13
C ARG A 452 -9.51 -16.08 0.06
N LEU A 453 -8.25 -15.68 -0.11
CA LEU A 453 -7.84 -14.66 -1.07
C LEU A 453 -7.92 -15.22 -2.49
N THR A 454 -8.51 -14.45 -3.41
CA THR A 454 -8.55 -14.81 -4.83
C THR A 454 -7.91 -13.71 -5.68
N TYR A 455 -7.39 -14.09 -6.84
CA TYR A 455 -6.87 -13.15 -7.82
C TYR A 455 -7.92 -12.10 -8.23
N ARG A 456 -9.17 -12.55 -8.43
CA ARG A 456 -10.33 -11.69 -8.69
C ARG A 456 -10.56 -10.66 -7.58
N SER A 457 -10.35 -11.04 -6.31
CA SER A 457 -10.53 -10.13 -5.18
C SER A 457 -9.53 -8.97 -5.13
N LEU A 458 -8.39 -9.09 -5.82
CA LEU A 458 -7.41 -8.01 -5.99
C LEU A 458 -7.63 -7.21 -7.28
N CYS A 459 -8.44 -7.71 -8.21
CA CYS A 459 -8.80 -7.00 -9.42
C CYS A 459 -10.06 -6.16 -9.16
N LEU A 460 -9.92 -4.83 -9.01
CA LEU A 460 -11.04 -3.97 -8.61
C LEU A 460 -12.34 -4.19 -9.41
N PRO A 461 -12.35 -4.24 -10.77
CA PRO A 461 -13.58 -4.46 -11.52
C PRO A 461 -14.24 -5.82 -11.23
N ASP A 462 -13.43 -6.86 -11.05
CA ASP A 462 -13.91 -8.19 -10.71
C ASP A 462 -14.45 -8.23 -9.28
N ASN A 463 -13.73 -7.66 -8.31
CA ASN A 463 -14.17 -7.58 -6.92
C ASN A 463 -15.51 -6.83 -6.77
N LEU A 464 -15.70 -5.69 -7.45
CA LEU A 464 -16.95 -4.93 -7.43
C LEU A 464 -18.11 -5.73 -8.04
N LYS A 465 -17.84 -6.46 -9.12
CA LYS A 465 -18.83 -7.34 -9.76
C LYS A 465 -19.21 -8.51 -8.85
N ASP A 466 -18.23 -9.17 -8.24
CA ASP A 466 -18.44 -10.32 -7.37
C ASP A 466 -19.23 -9.92 -6.11
N ARG A 467 -19.03 -8.70 -5.59
CA ARG A 467 -19.83 -8.11 -4.50
C ARG A 467 -21.19 -7.56 -4.95
N GLY A 468 -21.46 -7.47 -6.25
CA GLY A 468 -22.72 -6.97 -6.82
C GLY A 468 -22.95 -5.46 -6.62
N VAL A 469 -21.89 -4.66 -6.57
CA VAL A 469 -21.94 -3.22 -6.22
C VAL A 469 -21.55 -2.28 -7.36
N THR A 470 -21.44 -2.77 -8.61
CA THR A 470 -20.96 -1.99 -9.77
C THR A 470 -21.85 -0.80 -10.17
N GLU A 471 -23.11 -0.81 -9.78
CA GLU A 471 -24.10 0.24 -10.11
C GLU A 471 -24.47 1.09 -8.88
N LEU A 472 -23.75 0.92 -7.76
CA LEU A 472 -24.09 1.57 -6.49
C LEU A 472 -23.71 3.05 -6.53
N LYS A 473 -24.71 3.93 -6.41
CA LYS A 473 -24.52 5.38 -6.43
C LYS A 473 -23.88 5.89 -5.14
N GLY A 474 -23.07 6.94 -5.26
CA GLY A 474 -22.40 7.58 -4.13
C GLY A 474 -21.19 6.80 -3.60
N TYR A 475 -20.70 5.84 -4.38
CA TYR A 475 -19.57 4.99 -4.02
C TYR A 475 -18.29 5.52 -4.67
N CYS A 476 -17.72 6.58 -4.09
CA CYS A 476 -16.60 7.33 -4.67
C CYS A 476 -15.34 6.45 -4.84
N TYR A 477 -15.08 5.54 -3.89
CA TYR A 477 -14.00 4.55 -4.01
C TYR A 477 -14.11 3.73 -5.30
N MET A 478 -15.31 3.27 -5.64
CA MET A 478 -15.57 2.53 -6.87
C MET A 478 -15.35 3.42 -8.09
N ASP A 479 -15.98 4.59 -8.13
CA ASP A 479 -15.94 5.49 -9.28
C ASP A 479 -14.49 5.89 -9.63
N ASP A 480 -13.73 6.31 -8.62
CA ASP A 480 -12.34 6.74 -8.77
C ASP A 480 -11.40 5.57 -9.04
N GLY A 481 -11.59 4.48 -8.32
CA GLY A 481 -10.81 3.27 -8.50
C GLY A 481 -10.93 2.75 -9.93
N LEU A 482 -12.12 2.77 -10.53
CA LEU A 482 -12.34 2.34 -11.92
C LEU A 482 -11.74 3.30 -12.95
N LEU A 483 -11.65 4.60 -12.67
CA LEU A 483 -10.91 5.55 -13.52
C LEU A 483 -9.41 5.23 -13.51
N LEU A 484 -8.83 5.05 -12.31
CA LEU A 484 -7.43 4.73 -12.13
C LEU A 484 -7.07 3.36 -12.70
N TRP A 485 -7.88 2.33 -12.44
CA TRP A 485 -7.71 1.00 -12.97
C TRP A 485 -7.62 1.02 -14.50
N ARG A 486 -8.53 1.72 -15.18
CA ARG A 486 -8.50 1.87 -16.64
C ARG A 486 -7.25 2.60 -17.12
N ALA A 487 -6.87 3.70 -16.48
CA ALA A 487 -5.66 4.44 -16.86
C ALA A 487 -4.38 3.60 -16.70
N ILE A 488 -4.26 2.84 -15.60
CA ILE A 488 -3.16 1.91 -15.36
C ILE A 488 -3.19 0.78 -16.41
N HIS A 489 -4.37 0.23 -16.69
CA HIS A 489 -4.53 -0.84 -17.68
C HIS A 489 -4.10 -0.40 -19.09
N GLU A 490 -4.51 0.80 -19.51
CA GLU A 490 -4.10 1.38 -20.79
C GLU A 490 -2.59 1.63 -20.85
N PHE A 491 -2.00 2.13 -19.76
CA PHE A 491 -0.56 2.32 -19.62
C PHE A 491 0.21 1.00 -19.76
N VAL A 492 -0.15 0.01 -18.96
CA VAL A 492 0.43 -1.34 -18.98
C VAL A 492 0.27 -1.97 -20.36
N THR A 493 -0.92 -1.91 -20.95
CA THR A 493 -1.18 -2.43 -22.29
C THR A 493 -0.29 -1.77 -23.33
N GLY A 494 -0.11 -0.44 -23.26
CA GLY A 494 0.81 0.28 -24.12
C GLY A 494 2.24 -0.25 -24.04
N ILE A 495 2.73 -0.56 -22.83
CA ILE A 495 4.06 -1.13 -22.59
C ILE A 495 4.14 -2.58 -23.10
N VAL A 496 3.22 -3.44 -22.67
CA VAL A 496 3.22 -4.87 -23.04
C VAL A 496 3.13 -5.03 -24.56
N MET A 497 2.22 -4.32 -25.24
CA MET A 497 2.05 -4.41 -26.70
C MET A 497 3.24 -3.81 -27.47
N TYR A 498 4.00 -2.89 -26.85
CA TYR A 498 5.23 -2.39 -27.44
C TYR A 498 6.32 -3.47 -27.46
N TYR A 499 6.45 -4.25 -26.38
CA TYR A 499 7.46 -5.30 -26.27
C TYR A 499 7.00 -6.68 -26.76
N TYR A 500 5.71 -7.00 -26.76
CA TYR A 500 5.17 -8.31 -27.14
C TYR A 500 4.13 -8.15 -28.26
N LYS A 501 4.40 -8.71 -29.43
CA LYS A 501 3.60 -8.61 -30.66
C LYS A 501 2.55 -9.69 -30.74
N GLU A 502 2.80 -10.85 -30.18
CA GLU A 502 1.93 -12.02 -30.22
C GLU A 502 1.93 -12.74 -28.87
N ASP A 503 0.94 -13.60 -28.65
CA ASP A 503 0.78 -14.31 -27.36
C ASP A 503 1.82 -15.43 -27.19
N SER A 504 2.34 -16.00 -28.28
CA SER A 504 3.45 -16.97 -28.24
C SER A 504 4.70 -16.37 -27.58
N GLU A 505 4.98 -15.09 -27.83
CA GLU A 505 6.12 -14.40 -27.22
C GLU A 505 6.01 -14.28 -25.68
N ILE A 506 4.80 -14.31 -25.12
CA ILE A 506 4.58 -14.37 -23.67
C ILE A 506 4.86 -15.79 -23.14
N GLN A 507 4.42 -16.80 -23.89
CA GLN A 507 4.60 -18.21 -23.53
C GLN A 507 6.07 -18.62 -23.60
N ASP A 508 6.80 -18.08 -24.58
CA ASP A 508 8.21 -18.39 -24.84
C ASP A 508 9.17 -17.62 -23.90
N ASP A 509 8.71 -16.57 -23.21
CA ASP A 509 9.54 -15.84 -22.26
C ASP A 509 9.68 -16.61 -20.93
N SER A 510 10.74 -17.40 -20.83
CA SER A 510 11.01 -18.23 -19.65
C SER A 510 11.21 -17.43 -18.36
N GLU A 511 11.59 -16.16 -18.42
CA GLU A 511 11.77 -15.33 -17.22
C GLU A 511 10.43 -14.82 -16.71
N LEU A 512 9.50 -14.46 -17.60
CA LEU A 512 8.12 -14.18 -17.22
C LEU A 512 7.43 -15.39 -16.60
N GLN A 513 7.61 -16.58 -17.18
CA GLN A 513 7.03 -17.81 -16.65
C GLN A 513 7.65 -18.18 -15.29
N ALA A 514 8.97 -18.02 -15.12
CA ALA A 514 9.63 -18.22 -13.84
C ALA A 514 9.17 -17.20 -12.79
N TRP A 515 8.94 -15.95 -13.19
CA TRP A 515 8.46 -14.86 -12.33
C TRP A 515 7.10 -15.17 -11.73
N ILE A 516 6.10 -15.50 -12.55
CA ILE A 516 4.77 -15.82 -12.03
C ILE A 516 4.77 -17.11 -11.20
N LYS A 517 5.59 -18.08 -11.57
CA LYS A 517 5.73 -19.32 -10.81
C LYS A 517 6.36 -19.11 -9.43
N ASP A 518 7.45 -18.34 -9.31
CA ASP A 518 8.09 -18.03 -8.02
C ASP A 518 7.15 -17.20 -7.13
N LEU A 519 6.36 -16.29 -7.72
CA LEU A 519 5.33 -15.53 -7.00
C LEU A 519 4.24 -16.47 -6.45
N THR A 520 3.59 -17.25 -7.31
CA THR A 520 2.40 -18.02 -6.94
C THR A 520 2.74 -19.29 -6.16
N GLU A 521 3.75 -20.06 -6.57
CA GLU A 521 4.08 -21.34 -5.93
C GLU A 521 4.96 -21.19 -4.68
N VAL A 522 5.75 -20.10 -4.56
CA VAL A 522 6.65 -19.89 -3.42
C VAL A 522 6.19 -18.73 -2.55
N GLY A 523 6.01 -17.55 -3.13
CA GLY A 523 5.59 -16.35 -2.41
C GLY A 523 4.21 -16.49 -1.78
N LEU A 524 3.27 -17.09 -2.51
CA LEU A 524 1.90 -17.34 -2.09
C LEU A 524 1.64 -18.80 -1.69
N GLU A 525 2.68 -19.55 -1.29
CA GLU A 525 2.51 -20.92 -0.82
C GLU A 525 1.47 -20.98 0.33
N GLY A 526 0.46 -21.84 0.17
CA GLY A 526 -0.64 -21.98 1.14
C GLY A 526 -1.85 -21.09 0.85
N ILE A 527 -1.82 -20.27 -0.21
CA ILE A 527 -3.03 -19.65 -0.76
C ILE A 527 -4.00 -20.78 -1.15
N GLY A 528 -5.28 -20.61 -0.85
CA GLY A 528 -6.30 -21.64 -1.13
C GLY A 528 -6.59 -21.78 -2.63
N ASP A 529 -7.79 -22.25 -2.96
CA ASP A 529 -8.29 -22.18 -4.34
C ASP A 529 -8.51 -20.70 -4.72
N SER A 530 -7.51 -20.12 -5.37
CA SER A 530 -7.31 -18.66 -5.40
C SER A 530 -7.29 -18.08 -6.81
N GLU A 531 -7.37 -18.92 -7.85
CA GLU A 531 -7.37 -18.52 -9.26
C GLU A 531 -6.15 -17.67 -9.68
N PHE A 532 -5.08 -17.62 -8.89
CA PHE A 532 -3.85 -16.97 -9.30
C PHE A 532 -3.21 -17.73 -10.47
N PRO A 533 -2.76 -17.03 -11.52
CA PRO A 533 -2.09 -17.71 -12.62
C PRO A 533 -0.76 -18.31 -12.14
N VAL A 534 -0.44 -19.48 -12.67
CA VAL A 534 0.88 -20.13 -12.51
C VAL A 534 1.72 -20.05 -13.80
N ALA A 535 1.11 -19.53 -14.87
CA ALA A 535 1.70 -19.27 -16.17
C ALA A 535 0.91 -18.17 -16.87
N PHE A 536 1.55 -17.42 -17.77
CA PHE A 536 0.86 -16.49 -18.66
C PHE A 536 0.75 -17.10 -20.05
N HIS A 537 -0.44 -17.03 -20.64
CA HIS A 537 -0.69 -17.56 -21.99
C HIS A 537 -0.90 -16.46 -23.02
N THR A 538 -1.49 -15.34 -22.62
CA THR A 538 -1.79 -14.23 -23.52
C THR A 538 -1.22 -12.92 -23.00
N ARG A 539 -1.08 -11.95 -23.91
CA ARG A 539 -0.72 -10.57 -23.53
C ARG A 539 -1.77 -9.94 -22.62
N GLU A 540 -3.04 -10.30 -22.80
CA GLU A 540 -4.14 -9.80 -21.95
C GLU A 540 -4.00 -10.31 -20.50
N ASP A 541 -3.65 -11.58 -20.30
CA ASP A 541 -3.40 -12.13 -18.96
C ASP A 541 -2.29 -11.34 -18.25
N LEU A 542 -1.18 -11.08 -18.96
CA LEU A 542 -0.07 -10.29 -18.43
C LEU A 542 -0.50 -8.84 -18.14
N CYS A 543 -1.22 -8.19 -19.05
CA CYS A 543 -1.73 -6.83 -18.87
C CYS A 543 -2.60 -6.72 -17.62
N LYS A 544 -3.57 -7.63 -17.45
CA LYS A 544 -4.46 -7.64 -16.31
C LYS A 544 -3.71 -7.88 -15.00
N PHE A 545 -2.75 -8.81 -15.00
CA PHE A 545 -1.97 -9.12 -13.80
C PHE A 545 -1.04 -7.97 -13.39
N LEU A 546 -0.36 -7.33 -14.34
CA LEU A 546 0.47 -6.15 -14.07
C LEU A 546 -0.38 -4.95 -13.63
N THR A 547 -1.57 -4.78 -14.19
CA THR A 547 -2.53 -3.75 -13.75
C THR A 547 -2.91 -3.97 -12.29
N MET A 548 -3.21 -5.21 -11.91
CA MET A 548 -3.51 -5.57 -10.52
C MET A 548 -2.33 -5.22 -9.60
N ILE A 549 -1.09 -5.59 -9.94
CA ILE A 549 0.09 -5.26 -9.14
C ILE A 549 0.23 -3.74 -8.94
N ILE A 550 0.23 -2.98 -10.03
CA ILE A 550 0.42 -1.53 -9.96
C ILE A 550 -0.72 -0.88 -9.19
N PHE A 551 -1.97 -1.29 -9.41
CA PHE A 551 -3.13 -0.77 -8.68
C PHE A 551 -3.05 -1.10 -7.18
N THR A 552 -2.70 -2.32 -6.81
CA THR A 552 -2.54 -2.75 -5.41
C THR A 552 -1.45 -1.96 -4.69
N CYS A 553 -0.28 -1.79 -5.32
CA CYS A 553 0.85 -1.08 -4.74
C CYS A 553 0.66 0.44 -4.66
N SER A 554 -0.28 1.01 -5.43
CA SER A 554 -0.53 2.46 -5.50
C SER A 554 -1.92 2.82 -5.01
N ALA A 555 -2.92 2.81 -5.89
CA ALA A 555 -4.27 3.29 -5.65
C ALA A 555 -4.98 2.55 -4.51
N GLN A 556 -4.91 1.22 -4.45
CA GLN A 556 -5.55 0.45 -3.39
C GLN A 556 -4.97 0.79 -2.02
N HIS A 557 -3.64 0.80 -1.91
CA HIS A 557 -2.97 1.19 -0.69
C HIS A 557 -3.34 2.62 -0.28
N ALA A 558 -3.29 3.58 -1.20
CA ALA A 558 -3.65 4.97 -0.93
C ALA A 558 -5.11 5.13 -0.46
N ALA A 559 -6.07 4.44 -1.09
CA ALA A 559 -7.48 4.50 -0.69
C ALA A 559 -7.74 4.04 0.74
N LEU A 560 -6.96 3.05 1.20
CA LEU A 560 -7.07 2.46 2.53
C LEU A 560 -6.26 3.24 3.57
N ASN A 561 -5.02 3.60 3.23
CA ASN A 561 -4.07 4.20 4.15
C ASN A 561 -4.34 5.68 4.40
N ASN A 562 -4.57 6.47 3.35
CA ASN A 562 -4.72 7.93 3.45
C ASN A 562 -6.02 8.38 4.15
N ALA A 563 -6.93 7.43 4.42
CA ALA A 563 -8.20 7.67 5.10
C ALA A 563 -8.11 7.36 6.61
N GLN A 564 -7.05 6.71 7.09
CA GLN A 564 -6.98 6.17 8.44
C GLN A 564 -7.22 7.20 9.53
N TYR A 565 -6.49 8.32 9.51
CA TYR A 565 -6.62 9.34 10.54
C TYR A 565 -7.97 10.06 10.47
N ASP A 566 -8.40 10.38 9.25
CA ASP A 566 -9.64 11.08 8.95
C ASP A 566 -10.87 10.38 9.55
N TRP A 567 -10.93 9.06 9.49
CA TRP A 567 -12.07 8.29 9.97
C TRP A 567 -11.81 7.59 11.31
N GLY A 568 -10.54 7.39 11.67
CA GLY A 568 -10.13 6.61 12.85
C GLY A 568 -9.62 7.43 14.04
N ALA A 569 -9.32 8.73 13.88
CA ALA A 569 -8.83 9.55 14.98
C ALA A 569 -9.89 9.81 16.05
N TRP A 570 -11.16 9.92 15.67
CA TRP A 570 -12.26 9.92 16.63
C TRP A 570 -12.55 8.50 17.09
N VAL A 571 -11.90 8.06 18.17
CA VAL A 571 -11.90 6.67 18.64
C VAL A 571 -13.31 6.07 18.80
N PRO A 572 -14.35 6.78 19.31
CA PRO A 572 -15.71 6.21 19.36
C PRO A 572 -16.28 5.81 17.99
N ASN A 573 -15.80 6.42 16.89
CA ASN A 573 -16.19 6.04 15.53
C ASN A 573 -15.46 4.78 15.01
N SER A 574 -14.27 4.47 15.52
CA SER A 574 -13.48 3.30 15.06
C SER A 574 -12.60 2.75 16.18
N PRO A 575 -13.18 2.09 17.21
CA PRO A 575 -12.40 1.65 18.37
C PRO A 575 -11.47 0.47 18.05
N CYS A 576 -10.18 0.55 18.38
CA CYS A 576 -9.22 -0.54 18.12
C CYS A 576 -9.45 -1.82 18.95
N SER A 577 -10.22 -1.72 20.04
CA SER A 577 -10.54 -2.82 20.95
C SER A 577 -11.81 -2.52 21.75
N MET A 578 -12.35 -3.55 22.40
CA MET A 578 -13.46 -3.45 23.35
C MET A 578 -13.09 -4.17 24.67
N ARG A 579 -13.34 -3.55 25.83
CA ARG A 579 -12.95 -4.03 27.18
C ARG A 579 -14.09 -4.70 27.96
N LYS A 580 -15.29 -4.75 27.39
CA LYS A 580 -16.46 -5.49 27.90
C LYS A 580 -17.00 -6.39 26.80
N PRO A 581 -17.72 -7.48 27.12
CA PRO A 581 -18.36 -8.32 26.11
C PRO A 581 -19.50 -7.59 25.37
N PRO A 582 -19.88 -8.04 24.17
CA PRO A 582 -21.07 -7.54 23.49
C PRO A 582 -22.32 -7.66 24.37
N PRO A 583 -23.24 -6.67 24.33
CA PRO A 583 -24.48 -6.71 25.10
C PRO A 583 -25.34 -7.92 24.72
N THR A 584 -25.78 -8.68 25.71
CA THR A 584 -26.60 -9.90 25.54
C THR A 584 -28.10 -9.64 25.68
N THR A 585 -28.50 -8.43 26.06
CA THR A 585 -29.91 -8.04 26.27
C THR A 585 -30.07 -6.56 25.93
N LYS A 586 -31.27 -6.19 25.45
CA LYS A 586 -31.63 -4.79 25.14
C LYS A 586 -32.11 -4.04 26.38
N GLY A 587 -32.03 -2.73 26.37
CA GLY A 587 -32.60 -1.80 27.35
C GLY A 587 -31.77 -1.61 28.61
N ILE A 588 -30.53 -2.12 28.64
CA ILE A 588 -29.66 -2.11 29.83
C ILE A 588 -28.36 -1.32 29.65
N VAL A 589 -28.05 -0.87 28.43
CA VAL A 589 -26.80 -0.15 28.16
C VAL A 589 -26.87 1.27 28.73
N THR A 590 -25.88 1.62 29.55
CA THR A 590 -25.68 2.96 30.11
C THR A 590 -24.44 3.61 29.50
N MET A 591 -24.27 4.93 29.68
CA MET A 591 -23.05 5.62 29.24
C MET A 591 -21.81 5.08 29.96
N GLU A 592 -21.94 4.73 31.25
CA GLU A 592 -20.89 4.05 32.01
C GLU A 592 -20.51 2.72 31.35
N HIS A 593 -21.47 1.89 30.98
CA HIS A 593 -21.21 0.63 30.26
C HIS A 593 -20.44 0.89 28.95
N ILE A 594 -20.83 1.92 28.18
CA ILE A 594 -20.14 2.29 26.94
C ILE A 594 -18.69 2.69 27.21
N MET A 595 -18.45 3.57 28.19
CA MET A 595 -17.10 4.04 28.51
C MET A 595 -16.22 2.95 29.13
N GLU A 596 -16.80 1.99 29.86
CA GLU A 596 -16.10 0.79 30.28
C GLU A 596 -15.80 -0.17 29.12
N SER A 597 -16.61 -0.13 28.05
CA SER A 597 -16.45 -0.98 26.85
C SER A 597 -15.41 -0.41 25.88
N LEU A 598 -15.39 0.90 25.65
CA LEU A 598 -14.46 1.54 24.72
C LEU A 598 -12.99 1.36 25.15
N PRO A 599 -12.01 1.56 24.24
CA PRO A 599 -10.59 1.52 24.59
C PRO A 599 -10.23 2.41 25.77
N SER A 600 -9.23 2.01 26.54
CA SER A 600 -8.67 2.86 27.59
C SER A 600 -8.07 4.15 27.01
N LEU A 601 -7.85 5.15 27.85
CA LEU A 601 -7.15 6.39 27.48
C LEU A 601 -5.80 6.10 26.82
N HIS A 602 -5.03 5.14 27.36
CA HIS A 602 -3.74 4.74 26.80
C HIS A 602 -3.87 4.14 25.39
N GLN A 603 -4.75 3.14 25.21
CA GLN A 603 -5.03 2.54 23.90
C GLN A 603 -5.52 3.59 22.88
N SER A 604 -6.33 4.54 23.33
CA SER A 604 -6.88 5.62 22.49
C SER A 604 -5.78 6.57 22.00
N CYS A 605 -4.87 6.97 22.89
CA CYS A 605 -3.69 7.76 22.52
C CYS A 605 -2.78 6.98 21.56
N LEU A 606 -2.55 5.69 21.81
CA LEU A 606 -1.72 4.85 20.96
C LEU A 606 -2.31 4.68 19.55
N GLN A 607 -3.62 4.42 19.45
CA GLN A 607 -4.35 4.36 18.18
C GLN A 607 -4.16 5.64 17.37
N MET A 608 -4.44 6.81 17.96
CA MET A 608 -4.28 8.08 17.23
C MET A 608 -2.84 8.35 16.81
N ALA A 609 -1.85 7.93 17.61
CA ALA A 609 -0.44 8.12 17.28
C ALA A 609 -0.07 7.34 16.01
N ILE A 610 -0.48 6.08 15.95
CA ILE A 610 -0.20 5.18 14.84
C ILE A 610 -0.94 5.64 13.58
N LEU A 611 -2.25 5.89 13.67
CA LEU A 611 -3.03 6.38 12.52
C LEU A 611 -2.48 7.73 12.02
N CYS A 612 -1.92 8.56 12.90
CA CYS A 612 -1.26 9.78 12.46
C CYS A 612 0.00 9.48 11.66
N ILE A 613 0.88 8.61 12.16
CA ILE A 613 2.14 8.24 11.49
C ILE A 613 1.85 7.67 10.11
N LEU A 614 0.90 6.73 10.03
CA LEU A 614 0.53 6.04 8.80
C LEU A 614 -0.11 6.99 7.77
N ASN A 615 -0.81 8.03 8.23
CA ASN A 615 -1.43 9.04 7.36
C ASN A 615 -0.50 10.20 6.97
N GLN A 616 0.75 10.25 7.45
CA GLN A 616 1.61 11.40 7.18
C GLN A 616 2.06 11.45 5.73
N LYS A 617 2.04 12.66 5.15
CA LYS A 617 2.66 12.89 3.85
C LYS A 617 4.18 12.85 4.01
N PRO A 618 4.88 11.90 3.38
CA PRO A 618 6.33 11.81 3.52
C PRO A 618 7.01 13.03 2.90
N TRP A 619 8.15 13.44 3.45
CA TRP A 619 8.94 14.56 2.92
C TRP A 619 9.33 14.36 1.46
N GLU A 620 9.61 13.12 1.08
CA GLU A 620 9.88 12.70 -0.29
C GLU A 620 8.77 11.76 -0.78
N MET A 621 7.68 12.35 -1.27
CA MET A 621 6.59 11.60 -1.91
C MET A 621 6.85 11.41 -3.40
N ARG A 622 6.76 10.16 -3.89
CA ARG A 622 6.85 9.84 -5.33
C ARG A 622 5.48 9.46 -5.84
N LYS A 623 4.77 10.40 -6.48
CA LYS A 623 3.36 10.20 -6.87
C LYS A 623 3.22 9.20 -8.00
N LEU A 624 2.03 8.61 -8.13
CA LEU A 624 1.70 7.72 -9.23
C LEU A 624 2.01 8.38 -10.58
N GLY A 625 2.87 7.74 -11.38
CA GLY A 625 3.31 8.26 -12.69
C GLY A 625 4.55 9.17 -12.64
N ASP A 626 5.04 9.55 -11.46
CA ASP A 626 6.30 10.32 -11.30
C ASP A 626 7.51 9.37 -11.38
N TYR A 627 7.88 9.00 -12.61
CA TYR A 627 9.01 8.09 -12.89
C TYR A 627 10.32 8.87 -13.10
N ASN A 628 10.89 9.37 -12.01
CA ASN A 628 12.16 10.13 -12.04
C ASN A 628 13.37 9.25 -12.38
N GLU A 629 13.32 7.97 -11.99
CA GLU A 629 14.30 6.97 -12.39
C GLU A 629 13.97 6.47 -13.81
N LYS A 630 14.76 6.92 -14.79
CA LYS A 630 14.55 6.70 -16.22
C LYS A 630 15.08 5.33 -16.65
N TYR A 631 14.45 4.26 -16.14
CA TYR A 631 14.79 2.89 -16.53
C TYR A 631 14.52 2.60 -18.00
N PHE A 632 13.46 3.20 -18.56
CA PHE A 632 13.19 3.17 -19.99
C PHE A 632 13.88 4.32 -20.70
N THR A 633 14.61 3.99 -21.76
CA THR A 633 15.37 4.96 -22.56
C THR A 633 14.72 5.20 -23.92
N GLU A 634 13.80 4.34 -24.32
CA GLU A 634 13.12 4.34 -25.61
C GLU A 634 12.08 5.46 -25.74
N GLU A 635 12.17 6.26 -26.81
CA GLU A 635 11.26 7.40 -27.04
C GLU A 635 9.78 7.01 -27.12
N LYS A 636 9.47 5.84 -27.72
CA LYS A 636 8.09 5.37 -27.81
C LYS A 636 7.51 5.01 -26.44
N VAL A 637 8.35 4.51 -25.52
CA VAL A 637 7.95 4.21 -24.15
C VAL A 637 7.78 5.48 -23.34
N LYS A 638 8.68 6.46 -23.49
CA LYS A 638 8.51 7.81 -22.91
C LYS A 638 7.18 8.45 -23.33
N THR A 639 6.77 8.26 -24.58
CA THR A 639 5.47 8.72 -25.09
C THR A 639 4.29 7.99 -24.42
N ILE A 640 4.41 6.68 -24.18
CA ILE A 640 3.40 5.90 -23.43
C ILE A 640 3.27 6.42 -21.99
N ILE A 641 4.40 6.65 -21.31
CA ILE A 641 4.45 7.23 -19.96
C ILE A 641 3.82 8.63 -19.95
N GLY A 642 4.14 9.50 -20.91
CA GLY A 642 3.58 10.84 -21.00
C GLY A 642 2.05 10.83 -21.12
N ARG A 643 1.49 9.92 -21.93
CA ARG A 643 0.03 9.75 -22.03
C ARG A 643 -0.60 9.29 -20.71
N PHE A 644 0.07 8.40 -19.98
CA PHE A 644 -0.40 7.98 -18.66
C PHE A 644 -0.40 9.17 -17.67
N GLN A 645 0.67 9.95 -17.63
CA GLN A 645 0.76 11.14 -16.79
C GLN A 645 -0.32 12.17 -17.12
N ASP A 646 -0.60 12.39 -18.41
CA ASP A 646 -1.68 13.28 -18.82
C ASP A 646 -3.06 12.75 -18.42
N LYS A 647 -3.28 11.43 -18.52
CA LYS A 647 -4.52 10.81 -18.05
C LYS A 647 -4.71 10.95 -16.54
N LEU A 648 -3.64 10.83 -15.75
CA LEU A 648 -3.68 11.06 -14.31
C LEU A 648 -4.00 12.53 -13.97
N LYS A 649 -3.51 13.51 -14.74
CA LYS A 649 -3.90 14.92 -14.56
C LYS A 649 -5.39 15.14 -14.84
N GLU A 650 -5.93 14.51 -15.87
CA GLU A 650 -7.36 14.54 -16.18
C GLU A 650 -8.19 13.94 -15.03
N ILE A 651 -7.81 12.76 -14.53
CA ILE A 651 -8.49 12.11 -13.39
C ILE A 651 -8.41 13.01 -12.14
N ALA A 652 -7.25 13.60 -11.86
CA ALA A 652 -7.09 14.52 -10.73
C ALA A 652 -8.01 15.73 -10.84
N TYR A 653 -8.21 16.27 -12.05
CA TYR A 653 -9.16 17.36 -12.28
C TYR A 653 -10.61 16.92 -12.03
N LEU A 654 -11.03 15.77 -12.56
CA LEU A 654 -12.37 15.23 -12.34
C LEU A 654 -12.69 15.03 -10.85
N ILE A 655 -11.73 14.46 -10.10
CA ILE A 655 -11.88 14.18 -8.67
C ILE A 655 -11.85 15.49 -7.87
N CYS A 656 -10.71 16.18 -7.92
CA CYS A 656 -10.41 17.25 -6.98
C CYS A 656 -11.16 18.56 -7.32
N ASP A 657 -11.36 18.87 -8.61
CA ASP A 657 -11.90 20.15 -9.07
C ASP A 657 -13.39 20.07 -9.49
N GLU A 658 -13.85 18.97 -10.11
CA GLU A 658 -15.25 18.89 -10.55
C GLU A 658 -16.22 18.34 -9.50
N ARG A 659 -15.88 17.21 -8.86
CA ARG A 659 -16.74 16.52 -7.89
C ARG A 659 -16.53 17.03 -6.46
N ASP A 660 -15.30 16.97 -5.95
CA ASP A 660 -15.02 17.18 -4.52
C ASP A 660 -15.18 18.63 -4.08
N GLU A 661 -15.12 19.61 -4.99
CA GLU A 661 -15.51 20.98 -4.67
C GLU A 661 -16.97 21.08 -4.20
N LYS A 662 -17.83 20.14 -4.64
CA LYS A 662 -19.28 20.14 -4.39
C LYS A 662 -19.72 19.04 -3.41
N LEU A 663 -18.82 18.12 -3.05
CA LEU A 663 -19.11 17.00 -2.16
C LEU A 663 -18.70 17.35 -0.72
N LEU A 664 -19.63 17.16 0.23
CA LEU A 664 -19.31 17.19 1.66
C LEU A 664 -19.84 15.89 2.29
N PRO A 665 -18.97 15.03 2.82
CA PRO A 665 -17.51 15.18 2.86
C PRO A 665 -16.81 14.87 1.52
N ARG A 666 -15.61 15.43 1.33
CA ARG A 666 -14.74 15.14 0.18
C ARG A 666 -14.18 13.71 0.20
N TYR A 667 -13.83 13.17 -0.96
CA TYR A 667 -13.17 11.88 -1.12
C TYR A 667 -12.00 12.04 -2.10
N ASP A 668 -10.86 12.50 -1.58
CA ASP A 668 -9.66 12.81 -2.38
C ASP A 668 -8.52 11.80 -2.17
N TYR A 669 -8.78 10.69 -1.45
CA TYR A 669 -7.82 9.62 -1.19
C TYR A 669 -7.30 8.97 -2.48
N LEU A 670 -8.15 8.92 -3.51
CA LEU A 670 -7.82 8.44 -4.84
C LEU A 670 -7.53 9.56 -5.86
N CYS A 671 -7.39 10.82 -5.44
CA CYS A 671 -6.88 11.86 -6.34
C CYS A 671 -5.40 11.55 -6.63
N PRO A 672 -4.95 11.42 -7.90
CA PRO A 672 -3.56 11.08 -8.25
C PRO A 672 -2.48 11.94 -7.59
N LYS A 673 -2.83 13.16 -7.17
CA LYS A 673 -1.95 14.07 -6.41
C LYS A 673 -1.55 13.51 -5.03
N ASN A 674 -2.33 12.57 -4.48
CA ASN A 674 -2.21 11.98 -3.15
C ASN A 674 -1.82 10.48 -3.18
N ILE A 675 -1.60 9.88 -4.36
CA ILE A 675 -1.27 8.45 -4.50
C ILE A 675 0.24 8.30 -4.74
N GLU A 676 0.93 7.47 -3.98
CA GLU A 676 2.32 7.10 -4.25
C GLU A 676 2.44 5.97 -5.31
N ASN A 677 3.60 5.87 -5.97
CA ASN A 677 3.85 4.76 -6.90
C ASN A 677 3.85 3.39 -6.20
N SER A 678 4.26 3.32 -4.94
CA SER A 678 4.50 2.10 -4.17
C SER A 678 4.05 2.24 -2.71
N ILE A 679 4.06 1.12 -1.98
CA ILE A 679 3.78 1.09 -0.54
C ILE A 679 5.06 1.48 0.21
N THR A 680 5.06 2.64 0.85
CA THR A 680 6.24 3.20 1.52
C THR A 680 5.98 3.76 2.93
N ILE A 681 4.79 3.52 3.48
CA ILE A 681 4.38 3.85 4.84
C ILE A 681 3.51 2.73 5.38
#